data_AF-A0A955XBL0-F1
#
_entry.id   AF-A0A955XBL0-F1
#
_cell.length_a   1.000
_cell.length_b   1.000
_cell.length_c   1.000
_cell.angle_alpha   90.00
_cell.angle_beta   90.00
_cell.angle_gamma   90.00
#
_symmetry.space_group_name_H-M   'P 1'
#
loop_
_entity.id
_entity.type
_entity.pdbx_description
1 polymer ?
#
loop_
_entity_poly.entity_id
_entity_poly.type
_entity_poly.pdbx_seq_one_letter_code
_entity_poly.pdbx_strand_id
1 'polypeptide(L)'
;MSRAKKNYLARSLGLGMLGVAALIATKLATEQTVRADSVPAGDVKSELLGIAKSRSLSTQDMVAAVSTYTNAKQRDEFVCLNSGGQAGSVIVYAVPSMRILKYIPTAAPDSAAGYNFDEQSKSVLKQGFIDDRTITWGDTHHPSFSETNGRYDGQYAFINDKANPRVFVMDLKDFETKQIVQNPLFRSDHGGAFVTPNTEYVVEAAQYPAPLDRKYRPLNQANFNAHWRGGVTYHRFDRDKGRIDPERSFTVVAPPYWQDLSDAGKGESFGFSFTNSLCSERYVGGIEQGRPPYEAGCSARDTDFLHVIDWKKAEAVVAAGKATKINGHWTIPLELSVQEGLLYLIPEAKSPHGVDVSPDGRYIVVAGKLDTHAQVFDIQKIKALIEAKDFMDKDPYGIPILDHKKALHGQVQLGLGPLHTQFSNEDGVAYTSVYIDSVVVRWNFKELKVIDKQSVHYNIGHLVSMQGDSQDPRGKYVIALNKLAIDRFAPVGPLHPQNHQLVDVSGQKMQLLYDMPLPMGEPHYTVCIDANTLKPLEAYPVGTNSATMAPAPFATKAGDERVEKKAGRVDVFATLSDHGLTPARVDANQGDVVSLHVTNLLDEAGQTVELSVGGYGALGIFPPGRAATVEFTATQGGFFPVRVAQVDRTTDARRFALLSVKPNAAFEKKRKSGYQLEQAAAARLASWAVQQKEEGMTAGEAAFAQFGCAGCHQKGRELGGPDLTDVVVRRDEAWIASWIVNPEAKYEEPYIKAMIERYGVKMPKQGVSEAQAREIIGYLKTWRSESAPVAEGASEGQKAYGKVCFACHDQGVAGAPKFGDKALWGPRLPQGEATLFQHVLEGYKGQVGFMPPRGGCGDCTDDQLKAAMEYMLSQVK
;
A
#
# COMPACT_ATOMS: atom_id res chain seq x y z
N MET A 1 -33.82 -64.89 -20.49
CA MET A 1 -34.35 -66.27 -20.55
C MET A 1 -33.45 -67.20 -19.76
N SER A 2 -34.01 -68.18 -19.06
CA SER A 2 -33.25 -69.32 -18.52
C SER A 2 -32.44 -70.00 -19.62
N ARG A 3 -31.16 -70.31 -19.36
CA ARG A 3 -30.40 -71.53 -19.75
C ARG A 3 -28.92 -71.23 -19.93
N ALA A 4 -28.13 -72.20 -19.43
CA ALA A 4 -26.88 -72.72 -20.00
C ALA A 4 -25.69 -71.74 -20.05
N LYS A 5 -24.69 -71.94 -19.16
CA LYS A 5 -23.55 -72.88 -19.27
C LYS A 5 -22.38 -72.31 -20.08
N LYS A 6 -21.18 -72.60 -19.54
CA LYS A 6 -19.89 -72.83 -20.23
C LYS A 6 -19.13 -71.54 -20.60
N ASN A 7 -17.84 -71.39 -20.33
CA ASN A 7 -16.70 -72.33 -20.26
C ASN A 7 -15.67 -71.82 -19.23
N TYR A 8 -15.05 -72.61 -18.33
CA TYR A 8 -14.19 -73.81 -18.44
C TYR A 8 -12.69 -73.48 -18.39
N LEU A 9 -12.02 -74.31 -17.57
CA LEU A 9 -10.58 -74.57 -17.40
C LEU A 9 -9.78 -73.62 -16.50
N ALA A 10 -8.83 -74.07 -15.68
CA ALA A 10 -8.42 -75.38 -15.15
C ALA A 10 -7.15 -75.10 -14.32
N ARG A 11 -7.00 -75.75 -13.15
CA ARG A 11 -5.89 -76.66 -12.75
C ARG A 11 -4.48 -76.06 -12.81
N SER A 12 -3.57 -76.24 -11.86
CA SER A 12 -3.46 -77.09 -10.66
C SER A 12 -2.03 -76.96 -10.14
N LEU A 13 -1.81 -77.23 -8.85
CA LEU A 13 -0.52 -77.50 -8.17
C LEU A 13 0.42 -76.28 -8.01
N GLY A 14 1.07 -76.05 -6.86
CA GLY A 14 1.24 -76.87 -5.67
C GLY A 14 1.87 -76.08 -4.51
N LEU A 15 2.11 -76.79 -3.42
CA LEU A 15 2.77 -76.37 -2.17
C LEU A 15 3.95 -75.40 -2.37
N GLY A 16 4.09 -74.43 -1.46
CA GLY A 16 5.33 -73.68 -1.27
C GLY A 16 5.20 -72.54 -0.27
N MET A 17 6.07 -72.53 0.72
CA MET A 17 6.09 -71.66 1.91
C MET A 17 6.23 -70.13 1.66
N LEU A 18 5.78 -69.37 2.67
CA LEU A 18 6.33 -68.12 3.21
C LEU A 18 6.44 -66.88 2.28
N GLY A 19 5.72 -65.81 2.66
CA GLY A 19 6.18 -64.45 2.41
C GLY A 19 5.11 -63.38 2.13
N VAL A 20 4.80 -62.59 3.16
CA VAL A 20 4.59 -61.13 3.13
C VAL A 20 3.42 -60.51 2.33
N ALA A 21 2.66 -59.69 3.07
CA ALA A 21 1.91 -58.47 2.71
C ALA A 21 0.48 -58.55 2.11
N ALA A 22 -0.38 -57.72 2.73
CA ALA A 22 -1.48 -56.93 2.15
C ALA A 22 -2.69 -57.70 1.55
N LEU A 23 -3.97 -57.33 1.65
CA LEU A 23 -4.74 -56.19 2.18
C LEU A 23 -6.24 -56.62 2.03
N ILE A 24 -7.17 -56.16 2.90
CA ILE A 24 -8.58 -55.75 2.59
C ILE A 24 -9.58 -56.87 2.17
N ALA A 25 -10.86 -56.97 2.57
CA ALA A 25 -11.85 -56.21 3.38
C ALA A 25 -12.98 -57.22 3.74
N THR A 26 -13.87 -57.04 4.72
CA THR A 26 -14.97 -56.05 4.71
C THR A 26 -15.73 -56.02 6.05
N LYS A 27 -16.08 -54.79 6.46
CA LYS A 27 -17.29 -54.35 7.21
C LYS A 27 -17.62 -54.95 8.59
N LEU A 28 -17.50 -54.12 9.62
CA LEU A 28 -18.67 -53.53 10.28
C LEU A 28 -18.24 -52.31 11.10
N ALA A 29 -18.85 -51.18 10.79
CA ALA A 29 -18.70 -49.93 11.51
C ALA A 29 -19.53 -50.00 12.79
N THR A 30 -18.88 -49.79 13.92
CA THR A 30 -19.50 -49.31 15.16
C THR A 30 -18.73 -48.05 15.54
N GLU A 31 -19.49 -46.98 15.75
CA GLU A 31 -19.04 -45.67 16.21
C GLU A 31 -18.07 -45.80 17.37
N GLN A 32 -16.80 -45.44 17.14
CA GLN A 32 -15.93 -45.01 18.21
C GLN A 32 -16.24 -43.53 18.46
N THR A 33 -17.17 -43.28 19.37
CA THR A 33 -17.09 -42.10 20.23
C THR A 33 -15.69 -42.07 20.84
N VAL A 34 -14.86 -41.14 20.40
CA VAL A 34 -13.52 -40.92 20.93
C VAL A 34 -13.67 -40.60 22.41
N ARG A 35 -13.15 -41.51 23.25
CA ARG A 35 -13.04 -41.35 24.69
C ARG A 35 -12.23 -40.09 25.01
N ALA A 36 -12.90 -39.06 25.50
CA ALA A 36 -12.28 -38.22 26.52
C ALA A 36 -12.29 -39.04 27.83
N ASP A 37 -11.20 -39.00 28.59
CA ASP A 37 -11.04 -39.61 29.93
C ASP A 37 -10.66 -41.11 30.00
N SER A 38 -9.55 -41.51 29.37
CA SER A 38 -8.99 -42.87 29.59
C SER A 38 -7.51 -42.93 30.01
N VAL A 39 -6.98 -41.91 30.70
CA VAL A 39 -5.71 -42.07 31.43
C VAL A 39 -6.03 -42.37 32.90
N PRO A 40 -5.76 -43.58 33.41
CA PRO A 40 -5.95 -43.89 34.82
C PRO A 40 -5.09 -42.94 35.69
N ALA A 41 -5.70 -42.31 36.69
CA ALA A 41 -5.05 -41.30 37.54
C ALA A 41 -3.75 -41.76 38.24
N GLY A 42 -3.52 -43.07 38.35
CA GLY A 42 -2.31 -43.65 38.93
C GLY A 42 -1.04 -43.57 38.07
N ASP A 43 -1.15 -43.32 36.76
CA ASP A 43 -0.02 -43.39 35.80
C ASP A 43 0.35 -42.03 35.16
N VAL A 44 -0.43 -40.97 35.42
CA VAL A 44 -0.22 -39.63 34.84
C VAL A 44 1.13 -39.04 35.27
N LYS A 45 1.55 -39.28 36.52
CA LYS A 45 2.82 -38.74 37.04
C LYS A 45 4.03 -39.41 36.37
N SER A 46 4.00 -40.72 36.20
CA SER A 46 5.05 -41.50 35.52
C SER A 46 5.12 -41.13 34.05
N GLU A 47 3.97 -41.00 33.39
CA GLU A 47 3.90 -40.61 31.98
C GLU A 47 4.39 -39.18 31.76
N LEU A 48 3.95 -38.21 32.57
CA LEU A 48 4.41 -36.82 32.49
C LEU A 48 5.92 -36.70 32.72
N LEU A 49 6.46 -37.39 33.75
CA LEU A 49 7.90 -37.41 34.01
C LEU A 49 8.66 -38.15 32.90
N GLY A 50 8.06 -39.17 32.29
CA GLY A 50 8.60 -39.89 31.14
C GLY A 50 8.72 -38.98 29.91
N ILE A 51 7.68 -38.19 29.61
CA ILE A 51 7.67 -37.19 28.53
C ILE A 51 8.69 -36.08 28.82
N ALA A 52 8.71 -35.55 30.06
CA ALA A 52 9.66 -34.53 30.45
C ALA A 52 11.10 -35.02 30.27
N LYS A 53 11.40 -36.25 30.70
CA LYS A 53 12.71 -36.86 30.53
C LYS A 53 13.07 -37.10 29.06
N SER A 54 12.14 -37.61 28.24
CA SER A 54 12.41 -37.90 26.82
C SER A 54 12.67 -36.65 25.98
N ARG A 55 12.10 -35.52 26.42
CA ARG A 55 12.25 -34.20 25.79
C ARG A 55 13.24 -33.28 26.51
N SER A 56 13.92 -33.76 27.54
CA SER A 56 14.85 -32.97 28.36
C SER A 56 14.25 -31.68 28.95
N LEU A 57 12.99 -31.72 29.35
CA LEU A 57 12.26 -30.58 29.93
C LEU A 57 12.65 -30.36 31.39
N SER A 58 12.86 -29.10 31.76
CA SER A 58 12.96 -28.66 33.15
C SER A 58 11.57 -28.58 33.80
N THR A 59 11.53 -28.45 35.14
CA THR A 59 10.28 -28.17 35.87
C THR A 59 9.62 -26.88 35.37
N GLN A 60 10.43 -25.89 35.01
CA GLN A 60 9.98 -24.60 34.50
C GLN A 60 9.28 -24.76 33.14
N ASP A 61 9.83 -25.59 32.25
CA ASP A 61 9.21 -25.89 30.95
C ASP A 61 7.86 -26.60 31.10
N MET A 62 7.75 -27.49 32.09
CA MET A 62 6.48 -28.17 32.39
C MET A 62 5.42 -27.18 32.89
N VAL A 63 5.79 -26.27 33.81
CA VAL A 63 4.87 -25.24 34.32
C VAL A 63 4.45 -24.31 33.19
N ALA A 64 5.38 -23.86 32.35
CA ALA A 64 5.11 -23.03 31.20
C ALA A 64 4.14 -23.68 30.20
N ALA A 65 4.37 -24.96 29.89
CA ALA A 65 3.51 -25.73 28.98
C ALA A 65 2.07 -25.86 29.50
N VAL A 66 1.89 -26.09 30.80
CA VAL A 66 0.55 -26.20 31.42
C VAL A 66 -0.10 -24.82 31.56
N SER A 67 0.67 -23.77 31.82
CA SER A 67 0.17 -22.39 32.00
C SER A 67 -0.39 -21.77 30.72
N THR A 68 0.02 -22.29 29.55
CA THR A 68 -0.43 -21.81 28.23
C THR A 68 -1.39 -22.78 27.54
N TYR A 69 -1.64 -23.94 28.14
CA TYR A 69 -2.57 -24.91 27.59
C TYR A 69 -4.03 -24.52 27.88
N THR A 70 -4.74 -24.08 26.83
CA THR A 70 -6.19 -23.85 26.88
C THR A 70 -6.93 -25.00 26.19
N ASN A 71 -7.68 -25.80 26.94
CA ASN A 71 -8.40 -26.95 26.39
C ASN A 71 -9.64 -26.54 25.55
N ALA A 72 -10.25 -27.50 24.84
CA ALA A 72 -11.36 -27.24 23.92
C ALA A 72 -12.65 -26.68 24.57
N LYS A 73 -12.80 -26.78 25.90
CA LYS A 73 -13.96 -26.27 26.65
C LYS A 73 -13.70 -24.90 27.29
N GLN A 74 -12.48 -24.38 27.18
CA GLN A 74 -12.06 -23.11 27.76
C GLN A 74 -11.84 -22.07 26.66
N ARG A 75 -12.18 -20.83 26.96
CA ARG A 75 -11.81 -19.67 26.13
C ARG A 75 -10.59 -19.00 26.74
N ASP A 76 -9.75 -18.46 25.89
CA ASP A 76 -8.65 -17.59 26.30
C ASP A 76 -9.17 -16.32 26.98
N GLU A 77 -8.35 -15.73 27.85
CA GLU A 77 -8.72 -14.57 28.67
C GLU A 77 -8.70 -13.27 27.87
N PHE A 78 -7.76 -13.15 26.93
CA PHE A 78 -7.59 -11.95 26.12
C PHE A 78 -7.52 -12.28 24.63
N VAL A 79 -7.93 -11.30 23.83
CA VAL A 79 -7.75 -11.29 22.38
C VAL A 79 -6.84 -10.12 22.04
N CYS A 80 -5.84 -10.38 21.21
CA CYS A 80 -4.85 -9.40 20.79
C CYS A 80 -4.97 -9.11 19.30
N LEU A 81 -4.84 -7.83 18.94
CA LEU A 81 -4.65 -7.37 17.56
C LEU A 81 -3.18 -7.01 17.40
N ASN A 82 -2.53 -7.68 16.47
CA ASN A 82 -1.11 -7.51 16.19
C ASN A 82 -0.94 -7.05 14.74
N SER A 83 -0.13 -6.02 14.55
CA SER A 83 0.25 -5.56 13.23
C SER A 83 0.90 -6.66 12.38
N GLY A 84 0.70 -6.61 11.06
CA GLY A 84 1.34 -7.53 10.13
C GLY A 84 2.62 -6.97 9.51
N GLY A 85 3.07 -5.76 9.91
CA GLY A 85 4.17 -5.07 9.25
C GLY A 85 3.94 -4.95 7.75
N GLN A 86 4.99 -5.22 6.98
CA GLN A 86 5.01 -5.23 5.52
C GLN A 86 4.10 -6.28 4.86
N ALA A 87 3.48 -7.19 5.62
CA ALA A 87 2.39 -8.02 5.09
C ALA A 87 1.10 -7.21 4.88
N GLY A 88 0.96 -6.06 5.55
CA GLY A 88 -0.17 -5.15 5.38
C GLY A 88 -1.50 -5.77 5.81
N SER A 89 -1.51 -6.59 6.85
CA SER A 89 -2.68 -7.22 7.46
C SER A 89 -2.64 -7.08 8.98
N VAL A 90 -3.69 -7.49 9.69
CA VAL A 90 -3.68 -7.60 11.15
C VAL A 90 -3.88 -9.06 11.57
N ILE A 91 -3.04 -9.52 12.48
CA ILE A 91 -3.09 -10.86 13.06
C ILE A 91 -3.89 -10.79 14.35
N VAL A 92 -4.91 -11.63 14.47
CA VAL A 92 -5.70 -11.79 15.70
C VAL A 92 -5.25 -13.07 16.38
N TYR A 93 -4.78 -12.99 17.63
CA TYR A 93 -4.43 -14.17 18.41
C TYR A 93 -4.90 -14.05 19.86
N ALA A 94 -4.93 -15.16 20.57
CA ALA A 94 -5.48 -15.25 21.92
C ALA A 94 -4.39 -15.46 22.99
N VAL A 95 -4.64 -15.03 24.23
CA VAL A 95 -3.72 -15.18 25.37
C VAL A 95 -4.48 -15.85 26.53
N PRO A 96 -3.93 -16.87 27.20
CA PRO A 96 -2.52 -17.28 27.20
C PRO A 96 -2.12 -18.36 26.18
N SER A 97 -3.04 -18.88 25.35
CA SER A 97 -2.69 -19.97 24.43
C SER A 97 -1.79 -19.58 23.26
N MET A 98 -1.66 -18.28 22.98
CA MET A 98 -0.89 -17.74 21.85
C MET A 98 -1.34 -18.28 20.49
N ARG A 99 -2.59 -18.75 20.38
CA ARG A 99 -3.16 -19.30 19.13
C ARG A 99 -3.63 -18.18 18.23
N ILE A 100 -3.22 -18.22 16.96
CA ILE A 100 -3.78 -17.35 15.91
C ILE A 100 -5.23 -17.77 15.65
N LEU A 101 -6.13 -16.79 15.75
CA LEU A 101 -7.57 -16.98 15.52
C LEU A 101 -7.98 -16.57 14.11
N LYS A 102 -7.44 -15.46 13.59
CA LYS A 102 -7.84 -14.86 12.31
C LYS A 102 -6.76 -13.91 11.78
N TYR A 103 -6.75 -13.71 10.46
CA TYR A 103 -6.12 -12.56 9.83
C TYR A 103 -7.20 -11.61 9.33
N ILE A 104 -7.04 -10.32 9.59
CA ILE A 104 -7.89 -9.25 9.05
C ILE A 104 -7.12 -8.63 7.88
N PRO A 105 -7.59 -8.81 6.63
CA PRO A 105 -7.01 -8.12 5.49
C PRO A 105 -7.22 -6.61 5.61
N THR A 106 -6.18 -5.82 5.34
CA THR A 106 -6.25 -4.35 5.43
C THR A 106 -5.73 -3.70 4.15
N ALA A 107 -4.43 -3.74 3.92
CA ALA A 107 -3.74 -3.06 2.81
C ALA A 107 -3.48 -3.97 1.60
N ALA A 108 -3.50 -5.29 1.81
CA ALA A 108 -3.22 -6.29 0.79
C ALA A 108 -4.45 -7.16 0.48
N PRO A 109 -4.64 -7.58 -0.78
CA PRO A 109 -5.61 -8.62 -1.16
C PRO A 109 -5.37 -9.92 -0.40
N ASP A 110 -6.45 -10.62 -0.04
CA ASP A 110 -6.38 -11.93 0.61
C ASP A 110 -7.45 -12.86 0.04
N SER A 111 -7.01 -13.95 -0.61
CA SER A 111 -7.91 -14.95 -1.17
C SER A 111 -8.63 -15.78 -0.10
N ALA A 112 -8.02 -15.99 1.07
CA ALA A 112 -8.64 -16.79 2.13
C ALA A 112 -9.90 -16.09 2.68
N ALA A 113 -9.81 -14.77 2.86
CA ALA A 113 -10.94 -13.92 3.26
C ALA A 113 -11.80 -13.43 2.08
N GLY A 114 -11.37 -13.61 0.84
CA GLY A 114 -12.01 -13.04 -0.35
C GLY A 114 -11.88 -11.52 -0.47
N TYR A 115 -10.98 -10.90 0.30
CA TYR A 115 -10.78 -9.45 0.31
C TYR A 115 -10.09 -8.98 -0.97
N ASN A 116 -10.68 -7.98 -1.62
CA ASN A 116 -10.35 -7.47 -2.97
C ASN A 116 -10.77 -8.41 -4.13
N PHE A 117 -11.65 -9.39 -3.88
CA PHE A 117 -12.21 -10.25 -4.93
C PHE A 117 -13.69 -9.93 -5.21
N ASP A 118 -14.45 -9.53 -4.19
CA ASP A 118 -15.81 -8.98 -4.34
C ASP A 118 -15.81 -7.42 -4.43
N GLU A 119 -16.86 -6.84 -5.00
CA GLU A 119 -16.95 -5.40 -5.24
C GLU A 119 -17.02 -4.58 -3.95
N GLN A 120 -17.55 -5.14 -2.86
CA GLN A 120 -17.62 -4.46 -1.57
C GLN A 120 -16.21 -4.28 -0.99
N SER A 121 -15.42 -5.34 -0.92
CA SER A 121 -14.03 -5.27 -0.43
C SER A 121 -13.11 -4.50 -1.38
N LYS A 122 -13.28 -4.63 -2.70
CA LYS A 122 -12.59 -3.77 -3.69
C LYS A 122 -12.89 -2.30 -3.46
N SER A 123 -14.14 -1.94 -3.14
CA SER A 123 -14.53 -0.55 -2.88
C SER A 123 -13.83 0.01 -1.63
N VAL A 124 -13.61 -0.79 -0.60
CA VAL A 124 -12.84 -0.40 0.59
C VAL A 124 -11.38 -0.23 0.23
N LEU A 125 -10.75 -1.21 -0.43
CA LEU A 125 -9.33 -1.14 -0.78
C LEU A 125 -9.00 0.06 -1.69
N LYS A 126 -9.89 0.39 -2.63
CA LYS A 126 -9.76 1.56 -3.52
C LYS A 126 -9.70 2.89 -2.77
N GLN A 127 -10.25 2.99 -1.56
CA GLN A 127 -10.15 4.21 -0.74
C GLN A 127 -8.70 4.52 -0.35
N GLY A 128 -7.81 3.53 -0.38
CA GLY A 128 -6.38 3.66 -0.07
C GLY A 128 -5.46 3.94 -1.27
N PHE A 129 -6.00 4.23 -2.46
CA PHE A 129 -5.20 4.50 -3.68
C PHE A 129 -4.72 5.95 -3.74
N ILE A 130 -3.42 6.17 -3.97
CA ILE A 130 -2.78 7.50 -3.85
C ILE A 130 -2.38 8.02 -5.24
N ASP A 131 -2.71 9.28 -5.57
CA ASP A 131 -2.28 9.97 -6.80
C ASP A 131 -2.48 9.12 -8.09
N ASP A 132 -3.71 8.61 -8.31
CA ASP A 132 -4.10 7.70 -9.41
C ASP A 132 -3.42 6.31 -9.42
N ARG A 133 -2.62 5.98 -8.39
CA ARG A 133 -1.93 4.71 -8.28
C ARG A 133 -2.73 3.71 -7.46
N THR A 134 -2.85 2.51 -8.02
CA THR A 134 -3.35 1.34 -7.29
C THR A 134 -2.31 0.91 -6.25
N ILE A 135 -2.72 0.83 -4.99
CA ILE A 135 -1.88 0.41 -3.86
C ILE A 135 -2.50 -0.83 -3.23
N THR A 136 -1.83 -1.98 -3.38
CA THR A 136 -2.30 -3.31 -2.93
C THR A 136 -1.33 -3.97 -1.96
N TRP A 137 -0.55 -3.16 -1.25
CA TRP A 137 0.33 -3.57 -0.17
C TRP A 137 0.38 -2.43 0.86
N GLY A 138 0.96 -2.68 2.03
CA GLY A 138 1.20 -1.66 3.04
C GLY A 138 2.14 -2.20 4.12
N ASP A 139 2.58 -1.30 4.98
CA ASP A 139 3.40 -1.62 6.14
C ASP A 139 2.65 -1.18 7.41
N THR A 140 1.87 -2.08 7.98
CA THR A 140 0.99 -1.77 9.13
C THR A 140 1.75 -1.80 10.44
N HIS A 141 1.63 -0.77 11.29
CA HIS A 141 2.50 -0.62 12.47
C HIS A 141 1.77 -0.68 13.81
N HIS A 142 0.95 0.31 14.16
CA HIS A 142 0.38 0.41 15.52
C HIS A 142 -1.14 0.24 15.52
N PRO A 143 -1.65 -0.94 15.91
CA PRO A 143 -3.07 -1.12 16.16
C PRO A 143 -3.49 -0.45 17.46
N SER A 144 -4.72 0.05 17.51
CA SER A 144 -5.39 0.53 18.73
C SER A 144 -6.84 0.10 18.76
N PHE A 145 -7.40 -0.01 19.97
CA PHE A 145 -8.83 -0.22 20.19
C PHE A 145 -9.52 1.13 20.41
N SER A 146 -10.80 1.23 20.07
CA SER A 146 -11.63 2.34 20.54
C SER A 146 -11.78 2.32 22.06
N GLU A 147 -11.81 3.53 22.61
CA GLU A 147 -11.95 3.82 24.03
C GLU A 147 -13.19 4.65 24.35
N THR A 148 -13.76 4.37 25.53
CA THR A 148 -14.75 5.20 26.22
C THR A 148 -14.24 5.49 27.64
N ASN A 149 -14.05 6.76 27.99
CA ASN A 149 -13.43 7.18 29.25
C ASN A 149 -12.09 6.49 29.53
N GLY A 150 -11.24 6.38 28.51
CA GLY A 150 -9.90 5.79 28.63
C GLY A 150 -9.88 4.27 28.73
N ARG A 151 -11.03 3.59 28.57
CA ARG A 151 -11.15 2.13 28.67
C ARG A 151 -11.55 1.56 27.32
N TYR A 152 -10.92 0.46 26.91
CA TYR A 152 -11.30 -0.24 25.68
C TYR A 152 -12.76 -0.68 25.74
N ASP A 153 -13.51 -0.37 24.68
CA ASP A 153 -14.95 -0.66 24.60
C ASP A 153 -15.29 -1.80 23.63
N GLY A 154 -14.29 -2.31 22.88
CA GLY A 154 -14.42 -3.47 22.01
C GLY A 154 -15.30 -3.25 20.78
N GLN A 155 -15.52 -2.00 20.35
CA GLN A 155 -16.37 -1.69 19.19
C GLN A 155 -15.59 -1.58 17.89
N TYR A 156 -14.48 -0.85 17.90
CA TYR A 156 -13.68 -0.56 16.72
C TYR A 156 -12.20 -0.76 17.00
N ALA A 157 -11.44 -0.94 15.93
CA ALA A 157 -9.99 -0.89 15.98
C ALA A 157 -9.44 -0.04 14.83
N PHE A 158 -8.25 0.51 15.04
CA PHE A 158 -7.54 1.32 14.08
C PHE A 158 -6.14 0.78 13.89
N ILE A 159 -5.55 0.98 12.72
CA ILE A 159 -4.13 0.74 12.49
C ILE A 159 -3.65 1.68 11.40
N ASN A 160 -2.38 2.06 11.41
CA ASN A 160 -1.79 2.88 10.36
C ASN A 160 -1.00 2.08 9.33
N ASP A 161 -0.65 2.72 8.21
CA ASP A 161 0.35 2.25 7.24
C ASP A 161 1.49 3.27 7.11
N LYS A 162 2.68 2.82 7.48
CA LYS A 162 3.91 3.61 7.45
C LYS A 162 4.34 3.99 6.03
N ALA A 163 4.27 3.02 5.12
CA ALA A 163 4.80 3.12 3.78
C ALA A 163 3.94 4.02 2.88
N ASN A 164 2.63 3.94 3.06
CA ASN A 164 1.67 4.78 2.35
C ASN A 164 0.75 5.40 3.42
N PRO A 165 0.89 6.69 3.74
CA PRO A 165 0.33 7.28 4.96
C PRO A 165 -1.20 7.19 4.95
N ARG A 166 -1.71 6.16 5.61
CA ARG A 166 -3.12 5.73 5.63
C ARG A 166 -3.47 5.24 7.02
N VAL A 167 -4.72 5.44 7.42
CA VAL A 167 -5.33 4.81 8.60
C VAL A 167 -6.45 3.90 8.16
N PHE A 168 -6.49 2.69 8.71
CA PHE A 168 -7.55 1.70 8.49
C PHE A 168 -8.46 1.68 9.70
N VAL A 169 -9.78 1.63 9.45
CA VAL A 169 -10.81 1.48 10.47
C VAL A 169 -11.40 0.08 10.36
N MET A 170 -11.51 -0.63 11.48
CA MET A 170 -12.10 -1.97 11.57
C MET A 170 -13.29 -1.96 12.52
N ASP A 171 -14.32 -2.75 12.20
CA ASP A 171 -15.45 -3.03 13.10
C ASP A 171 -15.19 -4.38 13.78
N LEU A 172 -15.21 -4.40 15.11
CA LEU A 172 -14.94 -5.61 15.89
C LEU A 172 -16.17 -6.51 16.06
N LYS A 173 -17.32 -6.10 15.51
CA LYS A 173 -18.47 -7.00 15.37
C LYS A 173 -18.19 -8.13 14.38
N ASP A 174 -17.44 -7.88 13.31
CA ASP A 174 -17.11 -8.90 12.31
C ASP A 174 -15.62 -9.05 12.00
N PHE A 175 -14.79 -8.20 12.62
CA PHE A 175 -13.34 -8.19 12.41
C PHE A 175 -12.99 -8.01 10.93
N GLU A 176 -13.61 -7.04 10.27
CA GLU A 176 -13.31 -6.63 8.90
C GLU A 176 -12.94 -5.14 8.80
N THR A 177 -12.05 -4.82 7.87
CA THR A 177 -11.71 -3.43 7.50
C THR A 177 -12.89 -2.76 6.80
N LYS A 178 -13.27 -1.59 7.29
CA LYS A 178 -14.46 -0.84 6.86
C LYS A 178 -14.17 0.45 6.12
N GLN A 179 -13.00 1.03 6.37
CA GLN A 179 -12.57 2.28 5.77
C GLN A 179 -11.06 2.33 5.68
N ILE A 180 -10.55 3.00 4.64
CA ILE A 180 -9.15 3.41 4.54
C ILE A 180 -9.15 4.91 4.29
N VAL A 181 -8.48 5.67 5.16
CA VAL A 181 -8.33 7.12 5.03
C VAL A 181 -6.88 7.43 4.73
N GLN A 182 -6.64 8.19 3.66
CA GLN A 182 -5.30 8.67 3.32
C GLN A 182 -5.01 9.98 4.05
N ASN A 183 -3.76 10.17 4.47
CA ASN A 183 -3.30 11.49 4.86
C ASN A 183 -3.06 12.34 3.58
N PRO A 184 -3.72 13.50 3.45
CA PRO A 184 -3.62 14.34 2.26
C PRO A 184 -2.33 15.20 2.19
N LEU A 185 -1.59 15.31 3.30
CA LEU A 185 -0.42 16.17 3.46
C LEU A 185 0.90 15.40 3.39
N PHE A 186 1.00 14.30 4.13
CA PHE A 186 2.25 13.60 4.35
C PHE A 186 2.54 12.53 3.29
N ARG A 187 3.80 12.07 3.25
CA ARG A 187 4.29 11.02 2.33
C ARG A 187 4.71 9.74 3.05
N SER A 188 4.75 9.78 4.38
CA SER A 188 5.05 8.67 5.27
C SER A 188 4.32 8.93 6.57
N ASP A 189 3.96 7.85 7.25
CA ASP A 189 3.42 7.86 8.60
C ASP A 189 4.25 6.92 9.49
N HIS A 190 4.13 7.04 10.81
CA HIS A 190 4.66 6.06 11.74
C HIS A 190 3.95 6.14 13.09
N GLY A 191 3.94 7.33 13.73
CA GLY A 191 3.48 7.56 15.10
C GLY A 191 1.96 7.58 15.26
N GLY A 192 1.29 6.56 14.72
CA GLY A 192 -0.13 6.27 14.80
C GLY A 192 -0.33 4.77 14.58
N ALA A 193 -1.52 4.19 14.78
CA ALA A 193 -2.75 4.82 15.20
C ALA A 193 -2.91 4.76 16.73
N PHE A 194 -3.01 5.91 17.39
CA PHE A 194 -3.38 6.03 18.81
C PHE A 194 -4.74 6.74 18.93
N VAL A 195 -5.46 6.59 20.04
CA VAL A 195 -6.80 7.19 20.19
C VAL A 195 -6.88 8.09 21.42
N THR A 196 -7.66 9.16 21.32
CA THR A 196 -8.01 9.95 22.51
C THR A 196 -8.95 9.15 23.43
N PRO A 197 -9.09 9.49 24.73
CA PRO A 197 -9.80 8.64 25.69
C PRO A 197 -11.28 8.34 25.41
N ASN A 198 -11.97 9.10 24.55
CA ASN A 198 -13.32 8.76 24.08
C ASN A 198 -13.38 8.48 22.57
N THR A 199 -12.23 8.18 21.97
CA THR A 199 -12.06 8.03 20.52
C THR A 199 -12.63 9.22 19.77
N GLU A 200 -12.45 10.44 20.28
CA GLU A 200 -12.79 11.65 19.51
C GLU A 200 -11.90 11.76 18.27
N TYR A 201 -10.64 11.38 18.42
CA TYR A 201 -9.64 11.41 17.36
C TYR A 201 -8.79 10.15 17.33
N VAL A 202 -8.42 9.72 16.13
CA VAL A 202 -7.31 8.81 15.85
C VAL A 202 -6.10 9.64 15.46
N VAL A 203 -4.98 9.45 16.15
CA VAL A 203 -3.76 10.24 16.04
C VAL A 203 -2.73 9.49 15.19
N GLU A 204 -2.13 10.20 14.22
CA GLU A 204 -1.02 9.72 13.39
C GLU A 204 0.05 10.82 13.23
N ALA A 205 1.30 10.45 12.95
CA ALA A 205 2.41 11.41 12.87
C ALA A 205 3.41 11.06 11.77
N ALA A 206 3.85 12.08 11.03
CA ALA A 206 4.75 11.91 9.90
C ALA A 206 6.18 11.55 10.33
N GLN A 207 6.68 10.37 9.98
CA GLN A 207 8.07 10.05 10.29
C GLN A 207 9.06 10.82 9.45
N TYR A 208 8.82 10.90 8.14
CA TYR A 208 9.70 11.63 7.24
C TYR A 208 9.00 12.91 6.77
N PRO A 209 9.58 14.10 7.03
CA PRO A 209 8.99 15.35 6.62
C PRO A 209 9.00 15.47 5.09
N ALA A 210 8.04 16.20 4.54
CA ALA A 210 7.93 16.46 3.11
C ALA A 210 7.32 17.86 2.86
N PRO A 211 7.42 18.42 1.64
CA PRO A 211 6.66 19.59 1.26
C PRO A 211 5.15 19.29 1.27
N LEU A 212 4.40 20.00 2.12
CA LEU A 212 2.94 19.79 2.27
C LEU A 212 2.16 20.12 0.99
N ASP A 213 2.72 20.99 0.14
CA ASP A 213 2.16 21.36 -1.16
C ASP A 213 2.44 20.32 -2.27
N ARG A 214 3.15 19.23 -1.94
CA ARG A 214 3.54 18.14 -2.85
C ARG A 214 4.37 18.60 -4.06
N LYS A 215 4.91 19.83 -4.06
CA LYS A 215 5.72 20.34 -5.17
C LYS A 215 7.16 19.85 -5.08
N TYR A 216 7.75 19.54 -6.23
CA TYR A 216 9.17 19.27 -6.32
C TYR A 216 9.99 20.51 -5.95
N ARG A 217 11.00 20.30 -5.10
CA ARG A 217 11.96 21.31 -4.69
C ARG A 217 13.32 20.62 -4.61
N PRO A 218 14.42 21.22 -5.13
CA PRO A 218 15.74 20.62 -5.01
C PRO A 218 16.10 20.40 -3.54
N LEU A 219 16.56 19.19 -3.21
CA LEU A 219 16.92 18.86 -1.83
C LEU A 219 18.27 19.51 -1.47
N ASN A 220 18.23 20.47 -0.56
CA ASN A 220 19.39 21.07 0.11
C ASN A 220 18.94 21.63 1.47
N GLN A 221 19.88 22.01 2.33
CA GLN A 221 19.54 22.43 3.69
C GLN A 221 18.60 23.65 3.75
N ALA A 222 18.81 24.64 2.88
CA ALA A 222 17.98 25.85 2.85
C ALA A 222 16.55 25.52 2.46
N ASN A 223 16.37 24.75 1.38
CA ASN A 223 15.06 24.33 0.91
C ASN A 223 14.37 23.40 1.91
N PHE A 224 15.10 22.46 2.51
CA PHE A 224 14.58 21.55 3.53
C PHE A 224 14.03 22.33 4.73
N ASN A 225 14.81 23.27 5.28
CA ASN A 225 14.38 24.09 6.40
C ASN A 225 13.15 24.95 6.05
N ALA A 226 13.10 25.50 4.83
CA ALA A 226 12.03 26.39 4.40
C ALA A 226 10.73 25.67 4.06
N HIS A 227 10.79 24.50 3.44
CA HIS A 227 9.63 23.91 2.76
C HIS A 227 9.23 22.51 3.25
N TRP A 228 10.10 21.76 3.92
CA TRP A 228 9.73 20.45 4.46
C TRP A 228 9.08 20.66 5.82
N ARG A 229 8.05 19.87 6.10
CA ARG A 229 7.38 19.88 7.40
C ARG A 229 7.01 18.46 7.80
N GLY A 230 7.07 18.21 9.10
CA GLY A 230 6.42 17.08 9.73
C GLY A 230 5.09 17.51 10.36
N GLY A 231 4.55 16.71 11.25
CA GLY A 231 3.37 17.07 12.03
C GLY A 231 2.54 15.87 12.49
N VAL A 232 1.46 16.21 13.19
CA VAL A 232 0.54 15.25 13.81
C VAL A 232 -0.86 15.52 13.30
N THR A 233 -1.51 14.49 12.74
CA THR A 233 -2.88 14.55 12.26
C THR A 233 -3.82 13.92 13.27
N TYR A 234 -4.93 14.61 13.51
CA TYR A 234 -6.03 14.18 14.37
C TYR A 234 -7.21 13.85 13.46
N HIS A 235 -7.41 12.57 13.19
CA HIS A 235 -8.52 12.08 12.39
C HIS A 235 -9.79 12.01 13.21
N ARG A 236 -10.79 12.87 12.91
CA ARG A 236 -12.04 12.88 13.67
C ARG A 236 -12.75 11.55 13.47
N PHE A 237 -13.12 10.87 14.56
CA PHE A 237 -13.93 9.66 14.46
C PHE A 237 -15.39 9.96 14.78
N ASP A 238 -16.28 9.54 13.88
CA ASP A 238 -17.73 9.53 14.07
C ASP A 238 -18.13 8.12 14.53
N ARG A 239 -18.39 8.01 15.84
CA ARG A 239 -18.66 6.72 16.47
C ARG A 239 -19.98 6.09 16.04
N ASP A 240 -20.98 6.91 15.75
CA ASP A 240 -22.29 6.42 15.31
C ASP A 240 -22.22 5.82 13.91
N LYS A 241 -21.38 6.41 13.04
CA LYS A 241 -21.09 5.85 11.71
C LYS A 241 -20.02 4.76 11.73
N GLY A 242 -19.20 4.69 12.77
CA GLY A 242 -18.02 3.84 12.82
C GLY A 242 -17.00 4.20 11.74
N ARG A 243 -16.82 5.49 11.45
CA ARG A 243 -15.97 5.99 10.35
C ARG A 243 -15.22 7.25 10.77
N ILE A 244 -14.03 7.43 10.24
CA ILE A 244 -13.33 8.71 10.27
C ILE A 244 -14.06 9.69 9.36
N ASP A 245 -14.20 10.94 9.81
CA ASP A 245 -14.76 12.09 9.11
C ASP A 245 -13.62 13.04 8.68
N PRO A 246 -13.12 12.92 7.43
CA PRO A 246 -11.97 13.70 6.96
C PRO A 246 -12.22 15.21 6.92
N GLU A 247 -13.48 15.66 6.88
CA GLU A 247 -13.82 17.08 6.81
C GLU A 247 -13.66 17.79 8.16
N ARG A 248 -13.71 17.02 9.25
CA ARG A 248 -13.51 17.48 10.63
C ARG A 248 -12.15 17.09 11.21
N SER A 249 -11.36 16.33 10.47
CA SER A 249 -9.96 16.04 10.78
C SER A 249 -9.08 17.26 10.54
N PHE A 250 -7.97 17.36 11.28
CA PHE A 250 -7.01 18.45 11.12
C PHE A 250 -5.58 18.01 11.45
N THR A 251 -4.59 18.77 10.95
CA THR A 251 -3.16 18.58 11.24
C THR A 251 -2.59 19.77 12.01
N VAL A 252 -1.80 19.49 13.05
CA VAL A 252 -0.88 20.44 13.67
C VAL A 252 0.49 20.24 13.03
N VAL A 253 0.97 21.25 12.30
CA VAL A 253 2.25 21.17 11.59
C VAL A 253 3.41 21.25 12.59
N ALA A 254 4.45 20.44 12.38
CA ALA A 254 5.69 20.46 13.13
C ALA A 254 6.87 20.90 12.24
N PRO A 255 8.01 21.33 12.82
CA PRO A 255 9.25 21.52 12.07
C PRO A 255 9.64 20.26 11.28
N PRO A 256 10.57 20.34 10.31
CA PRO A 256 11.06 19.18 9.56
C PRO A 256 11.98 18.27 10.38
N TYR A 257 11.56 17.97 11.61
CA TYR A 257 12.09 16.87 12.40
C TYR A 257 11.44 15.57 11.95
N TRP A 258 12.09 14.45 12.24
CA TRP A 258 11.50 13.15 12.01
C TRP A 258 10.72 12.76 13.26
N GLN A 259 9.38 12.86 13.21
CA GLN A 259 8.57 12.38 14.32
C GLN A 259 8.68 10.86 14.42
N ASP A 260 8.51 10.31 15.62
CA ASP A 260 8.58 8.87 15.82
C ASP A 260 7.23 8.30 16.29
N LEU A 261 7.05 8.07 17.59
CA LEU A 261 5.80 7.59 18.16
C LEU A 261 4.99 8.73 18.77
N SER A 262 3.68 8.47 18.91
CA SER A 262 2.76 9.36 19.60
C SER A 262 2.01 8.62 20.69
N ASP A 263 1.46 9.35 21.65
CA ASP A 263 0.38 8.86 22.52
C ASP A 263 -0.54 10.03 22.90
N ALA A 264 -1.82 9.72 23.11
CA ALA A 264 -2.81 10.70 23.54
C ALA A 264 -2.80 10.82 25.07
N GLY A 265 -2.84 12.06 25.56
CA GLY A 265 -3.02 12.33 26.97
C GLY A 265 -4.36 11.80 27.47
N LYS A 266 -4.31 11.13 28.62
CA LYS A 266 -5.45 10.58 29.35
C LYS A 266 -5.45 11.15 30.76
N GLY A 267 -6.54 11.00 31.52
CA GLY A 267 -6.59 11.44 32.93
C GLY A 267 -6.06 12.86 33.16
N GLU A 268 -5.00 13.00 33.95
CA GLU A 268 -4.37 14.31 34.24
C GLU A 268 -3.78 15.02 33.01
N SER A 269 -3.38 14.29 31.97
CA SER A 269 -2.88 14.86 30.70
C SER A 269 -3.94 15.00 29.62
N PHE A 270 -5.22 14.73 29.91
CA PHE A 270 -6.29 14.92 28.93
C PHE A 270 -6.27 16.32 28.31
N GLY A 271 -6.48 16.36 27.00
CA GLY A 271 -6.39 17.56 26.17
C GLY A 271 -5.00 17.79 25.54
N PHE A 272 -3.98 17.06 26.01
CA PHE A 272 -2.66 17.03 25.40
C PHE A 272 -2.41 15.72 24.64
N SER A 273 -1.45 15.74 23.73
CA SER A 273 -0.84 14.59 23.09
C SER A 273 0.67 14.81 23.04
N PHE A 274 1.39 13.70 22.92
CA PHE A 274 2.84 13.68 23.00
C PHE A 274 3.40 12.94 21.80
N THR A 275 4.35 13.54 21.10
CA THR A 275 5.01 12.92 19.95
C THR A 275 6.51 13.19 20.00
N ASN A 276 7.32 12.16 20.11
CA ASN A 276 8.78 12.31 20.15
C ASN A 276 9.37 12.47 18.74
N SER A 277 10.66 12.79 18.68
CA SER A 277 11.38 12.90 17.40
C SER A 277 12.77 12.27 17.47
N LEU A 278 13.23 11.77 16.33
CA LEU A 278 14.48 11.00 16.24
C LEU A 278 15.55 11.65 15.34
N CYS A 279 15.24 12.79 14.72
CA CYS A 279 16.17 13.56 13.89
C CYS A 279 15.83 15.06 13.95
N SER A 280 16.15 15.72 15.06
CA SER A 280 15.99 17.17 15.24
C SER A 280 17.06 17.98 14.49
N GLU A 281 18.13 17.33 14.03
CA GLU A 281 19.24 17.91 13.28
C GLU A 281 18.81 18.45 11.91
N ARG A 282 17.68 17.95 11.37
CA ARG A 282 17.19 18.24 10.01
C ARG A 282 18.23 17.81 8.96
N TYR A 283 18.80 16.63 9.15
CA TYR A 283 19.83 16.08 8.29
C TYR A 283 19.21 15.63 6.95
N VAL A 284 19.89 15.95 5.84
CA VAL A 284 19.39 15.72 4.47
C VAL A 284 20.22 14.70 3.67
N GLY A 285 21.10 13.95 4.32
CA GLY A 285 21.92 12.91 3.68
C GLY A 285 23.01 13.43 2.74
N GLY A 286 23.56 12.54 1.91
CA GLY A 286 24.62 12.81 0.94
C GLY A 286 25.90 12.02 1.19
N ILE A 287 25.78 10.70 1.48
CA ILE A 287 26.93 9.84 1.77
C ILE A 287 27.86 9.70 0.56
N GLU A 288 27.29 9.70 -0.64
CA GLU A 288 28.00 9.73 -1.92
C GLU A 288 28.79 11.02 -2.15
N GLN A 289 28.46 12.08 -1.40
CA GLN A 289 29.14 13.37 -1.40
C GLN A 289 30.11 13.49 -0.20
N GLY A 290 30.41 12.38 0.49
CA GLY A 290 31.34 12.32 1.62
C GLY A 290 30.73 12.75 2.96
N ARG A 291 29.41 12.92 3.06
CA ARG A 291 28.74 13.19 4.33
C ARG A 291 28.50 11.90 5.13
N PRO A 292 28.27 11.96 6.45
CA PRO A 292 27.92 10.77 7.23
C PRO A 292 26.66 10.05 6.73
N PRO A 293 26.50 8.74 7.02
CA PRO A 293 25.22 8.05 6.83
C PRO A 293 24.11 8.72 7.66
N TYR A 294 22.84 8.45 7.32
CA TYR A 294 21.70 9.08 7.99
C TYR A 294 21.69 8.81 9.49
N GLU A 295 22.05 7.59 9.92
CA GLU A 295 22.10 7.18 11.31
C GLU A 295 23.02 8.08 12.12
N ALA A 296 24.21 8.40 11.59
CA ALA A 296 25.16 9.29 12.25
C ALA A 296 24.74 10.77 12.16
N GLY A 297 24.16 11.19 11.03
CA GLY A 297 23.72 12.57 10.82
C GLY A 297 22.50 12.98 11.66
N CYS A 298 21.56 12.05 11.86
CA CYS A 298 20.36 12.21 12.70
C CYS A 298 20.59 11.83 14.17
N SER A 299 21.82 11.53 14.57
CA SER A 299 22.18 11.30 15.97
C SER A 299 23.42 12.13 16.37
N ALA A 300 23.63 13.25 15.68
CA ALA A 300 24.76 14.13 15.96
C ALA A 300 24.54 14.98 17.21
N ARG A 301 23.28 15.23 17.60
CA ARG A 301 22.92 15.91 18.85
C ARG A 301 22.79 14.92 20.00
N ASP A 302 22.93 15.43 21.22
CA ASP A 302 22.72 14.63 22.45
C ASP A 302 21.24 14.47 22.81
N THR A 303 20.39 15.34 22.27
CA THR A 303 18.95 15.37 22.53
C THR A 303 18.17 15.74 21.27
N ASP A 304 16.99 15.16 21.17
CA ASP A 304 15.92 15.52 20.24
C ASP A 304 14.75 16.16 21.02
N PHE A 305 13.55 16.18 20.46
CA PHE A 305 12.41 16.87 21.06
C PHE A 305 11.15 16.02 21.20
N LEU A 306 10.61 16.02 22.43
CA LEU A 306 9.24 15.66 22.72
C LEU A 306 8.34 16.84 22.36
N HIS A 307 7.41 16.63 21.44
CA HIS A 307 6.38 17.59 21.08
C HIS A 307 5.20 17.41 22.04
N VAL A 308 4.86 18.47 22.77
CA VAL A 308 3.69 18.54 23.65
C VAL A 308 2.64 19.39 22.96
N ILE A 309 1.54 18.78 22.52
CA ILE A 309 0.51 19.42 21.70
C ILE A 309 -0.81 19.49 22.47
N ASP A 310 -1.37 20.70 22.63
CA ASP A 310 -2.72 20.92 23.15
C ASP A 310 -3.74 20.74 22.01
N TRP A 311 -4.09 19.48 21.72
CA TRP A 311 -4.99 19.15 20.62
C TRP A 311 -6.43 19.64 20.88
N LYS A 312 -6.82 19.80 22.15
CA LYS A 312 -8.17 20.29 22.49
C LYS A 312 -8.31 21.77 22.16
N LYS A 313 -7.27 22.55 22.44
CA LYS A 313 -7.18 23.93 22.01
C LYS A 313 -7.01 24.05 20.49
N ALA A 314 -6.27 23.13 19.86
CA ALA A 314 -6.16 23.06 18.41
C ALA A 314 -7.54 22.81 17.74
N GLU A 315 -8.36 21.91 18.28
CA GLU A 315 -9.75 21.69 17.86
C GLU A 315 -10.56 23.01 17.91
N ALA A 316 -10.43 23.78 19.00
CA ALA A 316 -11.10 25.07 19.14
C ALA A 316 -10.60 26.13 18.13
N VAL A 317 -9.30 26.14 17.81
CA VAL A 317 -8.71 27.03 16.80
C VAL A 317 -9.26 26.72 15.40
N VAL A 318 -9.41 25.43 15.06
CA VAL A 318 -10.04 25.00 13.79
C VAL A 318 -11.51 25.39 13.77
N ALA A 319 -12.25 25.13 14.85
CA ALA A 319 -13.67 25.48 14.96
C ALA A 319 -13.92 27.00 14.86
N ALA A 320 -12.98 27.81 15.32
CA ALA A 320 -13.02 29.27 15.19
C ALA A 320 -12.68 29.78 13.77
N GLY A 321 -12.38 28.89 12.81
CA GLY A 321 -12.07 29.24 11.42
C GLY A 321 -10.69 29.88 11.22
N LYS A 322 -9.77 29.74 12.18
CA LYS A 322 -8.41 30.31 12.10
C LYS A 322 -7.43 29.43 11.30
N ALA A 323 -7.70 28.13 11.18
CA ALA A 323 -6.88 27.21 10.41
C ALA A 323 -7.07 27.41 8.90
N THR A 324 -6.10 26.95 8.10
CA THR A 324 -6.15 27.04 6.63
C THR A 324 -6.29 25.66 6.02
N LYS A 325 -6.69 25.56 4.75
CA LYS A 325 -6.73 24.27 4.04
C LYS A 325 -5.52 24.10 3.13
N ILE A 326 -4.82 22.98 3.25
CA ILE A 326 -3.82 22.50 2.29
C ILE A 326 -4.31 21.16 1.74
N ASN A 327 -4.34 21.01 0.42
CA ASN A 327 -4.91 19.84 -0.26
C ASN A 327 -6.32 19.46 0.24
N GLY A 328 -7.15 20.47 0.57
CA GLY A 328 -8.51 20.28 1.09
C GLY A 328 -8.62 19.96 2.59
N HIS A 329 -7.51 19.77 3.29
CA HIS A 329 -7.45 19.35 4.70
C HIS A 329 -7.14 20.51 5.64
N TRP A 330 -7.79 20.56 6.80
CA TRP A 330 -7.54 21.61 7.79
C TRP A 330 -6.13 21.47 8.37
N THR A 331 -5.38 22.56 8.31
CA THR A 331 -3.97 22.61 8.69
C THR A 331 -3.74 23.84 9.54
N ILE A 332 -3.17 23.62 10.72
CA ILE A 332 -2.70 24.65 11.63
C ILE A 332 -1.20 24.86 11.34
N PRO A 333 -0.81 25.96 10.68
CA PRO A 333 0.59 26.23 10.40
C PRO A 333 1.38 26.55 11.67
N LEU A 334 2.70 26.38 11.63
CA LEU A 334 3.60 26.56 12.78
C LEU A 334 3.43 27.92 13.46
N GLU A 335 3.33 28.98 12.67
CA GLU A 335 3.20 30.35 13.17
C GLU A 335 1.91 30.52 13.99
N LEU A 336 0.81 29.89 13.54
CA LEU A 336 -0.45 29.88 14.26
C LEU A 336 -0.36 29.03 15.53
N SER A 337 0.33 27.88 15.48
CA SER A 337 0.58 27.05 16.66
C SER A 337 1.35 27.81 17.74
N VAL A 338 2.34 28.61 17.36
CA VAL A 338 3.10 29.46 18.31
C VAL A 338 2.23 30.61 18.83
N GLN A 339 1.51 31.30 17.94
CA GLN A 339 0.66 32.43 18.31
C GLN A 339 -0.44 32.02 19.31
N GLU A 340 -1.10 30.90 19.05
CA GLU A 340 -2.19 30.41 19.88
C GLU A 340 -1.67 29.58 21.07
N GLY A 341 -0.38 29.22 21.11
CA GLY A 341 0.21 28.39 22.17
C GLY A 341 -0.38 26.98 22.17
N LEU A 342 -0.13 26.24 21.09
CA LEU A 342 -0.64 24.88 20.84
C LEU A 342 0.45 23.81 20.88
N LEU A 343 1.71 24.18 20.59
CA LEU A 343 2.84 23.26 20.47
C LEU A 343 4.02 23.78 21.30
N TYR A 344 4.60 22.89 22.09
CA TYR A 344 5.77 23.12 22.93
C TYR A 344 6.76 21.97 22.75
N LEU A 345 8.05 22.23 22.98
CA LEU A 345 9.10 21.20 22.89
C LEU A 345 9.76 20.95 24.25
N ILE A 346 10.12 19.71 24.53
CA ILE A 346 10.98 19.34 25.67
C ILE A 346 12.18 18.56 25.12
N PRO A 347 13.44 18.93 25.45
CA PRO A 347 14.60 18.12 25.06
C PRO A 347 14.54 16.71 25.67
N GLU A 348 14.85 15.68 24.87
CA GLU A 348 14.84 14.26 25.27
C GLU A 348 16.06 13.53 24.68
N ALA A 349 16.78 12.76 25.50
CA ALA A 349 17.94 11.98 25.07
C ALA A 349 17.56 10.54 24.66
N LYS A 350 18.16 9.90 23.64
CA LYS A 350 18.83 10.45 22.45
C LYS A 350 18.31 9.67 21.24
N SER A 351 17.83 10.38 20.22
CA SER A 351 17.03 9.78 19.16
C SER A 351 15.97 8.81 19.73
N PRO A 352 15.18 9.25 20.73
CA PRO A 352 14.26 8.39 21.48
C PRO A 352 13.22 7.74 20.56
N HIS A 353 12.54 6.73 21.08
CA HIS A 353 11.63 5.90 20.26
C HIS A 353 10.21 5.76 20.84
N GLY A 354 10.04 5.11 21.98
CA GLY A 354 8.75 5.01 22.66
C GLY A 354 8.43 6.28 23.46
N VAL A 355 7.17 6.70 23.39
CA VAL A 355 6.57 7.71 24.25
C VAL A 355 5.24 7.17 24.75
N ASP A 356 5.16 6.87 26.05
CA ASP A 356 4.06 6.10 26.62
C ASP A 356 3.44 6.87 27.79
N VAL A 357 2.12 7.11 27.77
CA VAL A 357 1.40 7.85 28.81
C VAL A 357 0.83 6.89 29.84
N SER A 358 1.22 7.08 31.10
CA SER A 358 0.76 6.30 32.25
C SER A 358 -0.77 6.26 32.39
N PRO A 359 -1.36 5.23 33.03
CA PRO A 359 -2.82 5.06 33.09
C PRO A 359 -3.56 6.21 33.78
N ASP A 360 -2.97 6.82 34.82
CA ASP A 360 -3.50 8.02 35.48
C ASP A 360 -3.30 9.31 34.65
N GLY A 361 -2.46 9.22 33.61
CA GLY A 361 -2.13 10.29 32.70
C GLY A 361 -1.15 11.31 33.25
N ARG A 362 -0.62 11.12 34.46
CA ARG A 362 0.26 12.09 35.11
C ARG A 362 1.66 12.07 34.53
N TYR A 363 2.15 10.87 34.20
CA TYR A 363 3.53 10.66 33.75
C TYR A 363 3.61 10.26 32.29
N ILE A 364 4.62 10.80 31.60
CA ILE A 364 4.98 10.48 30.22
C ILE A 364 6.36 9.83 30.25
N VAL A 365 6.44 8.57 29.83
CA VAL A 365 7.68 7.80 29.82
C VAL A 365 8.27 7.80 28.41
N VAL A 366 9.48 8.32 28.26
CA VAL A 366 10.23 8.33 27.00
C VAL A 366 11.40 7.36 27.10
N ALA A 367 11.47 6.42 26.17
CA ALA A 367 12.55 5.45 26.08
C ALA A 367 13.70 5.99 25.21
N GLY A 368 14.91 6.05 25.79
CA GLY A 368 16.02 6.82 25.24
C GLY A 368 16.72 6.26 24.01
N LYS A 369 16.41 5.03 23.55
CA LYS A 369 17.02 4.31 22.42
C LYS A 369 18.56 4.30 22.44
N LEU A 370 19.20 5.36 21.94
CA LEU A 370 20.66 5.49 21.96
C LEU A 370 21.18 5.88 23.34
N ASP A 371 20.33 6.49 24.17
CA ASP A 371 20.57 6.64 25.61
C ASP A 371 20.05 5.43 26.39
N THR A 372 20.77 5.07 27.45
CA THR A 372 20.49 3.87 28.26
C THR A 372 19.35 4.03 29.28
N HIS A 373 18.74 5.22 29.37
CA HIS A 373 17.70 5.54 30.34
C HIS A 373 16.30 5.55 29.73
N ALA A 374 15.31 5.32 30.59
CA ALA A 374 13.97 5.84 30.40
C ALA A 374 13.82 7.13 31.20
N GLN A 375 13.27 8.17 30.56
CA GLN A 375 12.98 9.47 31.15
C GLN A 375 11.49 9.52 31.51
N VAL A 376 11.17 10.03 32.70
CA VAL A 376 9.79 10.17 33.18
C VAL A 376 9.50 11.66 33.35
N PHE A 377 8.62 12.22 32.53
CA PHE A 377 8.14 13.60 32.65
C PHE A 377 6.84 13.66 33.47
N ASP A 378 6.61 14.77 34.18
CA ASP A 378 5.38 15.01 34.97
C ASP A 378 4.54 16.11 34.30
N ILE A 379 3.31 15.78 33.89
CA ILE A 379 2.42 16.71 33.20
C ILE A 379 2.04 17.93 34.05
N GLN A 380 1.99 17.80 35.39
CA GLN A 380 1.71 18.93 36.27
C GLN A 380 2.83 19.96 36.18
N LYS A 381 4.08 19.51 36.12
CA LYS A 381 5.25 20.40 35.95
C LYS A 381 5.24 21.05 34.57
N ILE A 382 4.94 20.28 33.52
CA ILE A 382 4.81 20.78 32.14
C ILE A 382 3.74 21.87 32.06
N LYS A 383 2.54 21.62 32.59
CA LYS A 383 1.43 22.58 32.62
C LYS A 383 1.81 23.85 33.38
N ALA A 384 2.48 23.71 34.53
CA ALA A 384 2.95 24.87 35.31
C ALA A 384 3.96 25.73 34.54
N LEU A 385 4.90 25.12 33.79
CA LEU A 385 5.84 25.85 32.93
C LEU A 385 5.11 26.59 31.79
N ILE A 386 4.15 25.94 31.16
CA ILE A 386 3.33 26.53 30.08
C ILE A 386 2.52 27.73 30.60
N GLU A 387 1.84 27.58 31.74
CA GLU A 387 1.04 28.63 32.37
C GLU A 387 1.89 29.83 32.79
N ALA A 388 3.04 29.58 33.42
CA ALA A 388 3.99 30.61 33.84
C ALA A 388 4.75 31.25 32.65
N LYS A 389 4.66 30.66 31.46
CA LYS A 389 5.49 31.01 30.28
C LYS A 389 6.99 30.95 30.60
N ASP A 390 7.38 30.02 31.47
CA ASP A 390 8.77 29.76 31.87
C ASP A 390 9.43 28.84 30.85
N PHE A 391 9.96 29.46 29.79
CA PHE A 391 10.61 28.78 28.67
C PHE A 391 12.12 29.00 28.72
N MET A 392 12.89 27.94 28.49
CA MET A 392 14.35 28.06 28.49
C MET A 392 14.88 28.70 27.20
N ASP A 393 14.20 28.49 26.08
CA ASP A 393 14.55 29.05 24.77
C ASP A 393 13.37 28.89 23.78
N LYS A 394 13.62 29.18 22.51
CA LYS A 394 12.78 28.81 21.37
C LYS A 394 13.58 28.06 20.33
N ASP A 395 12.91 27.16 19.61
CA ASP A 395 13.52 26.50 18.47
C ASP A 395 13.70 27.48 17.28
N PRO A 396 14.39 27.08 16.20
CA PRO A 396 14.57 27.93 15.02
C PRO A 396 13.27 28.36 14.31
N TYR A 397 12.12 27.78 14.67
CA TYR A 397 10.80 28.08 14.12
C TYR A 397 9.92 28.86 15.12
N GLY A 398 10.48 29.27 16.26
CA GLY A 398 9.82 30.10 17.27
C GLY A 398 9.00 29.32 18.30
N ILE A 399 9.04 27.99 18.28
CA ILE A 399 8.32 27.12 19.22
C ILE A 399 8.98 27.21 20.60
N PRO A 400 8.24 27.49 21.68
CA PRO A 400 8.80 27.52 23.02
C PRO A 400 9.37 26.17 23.46
N ILE A 401 10.57 26.20 24.04
CA ILE A 401 11.24 25.04 24.62
C ILE A 401 11.09 25.10 26.14
N LEU A 402 10.50 24.06 26.72
CA LEU A 402 10.39 23.89 28.18
C LEU A 402 11.71 23.33 28.72
N ASP A 403 12.09 23.77 29.92
CA ASP A 403 13.30 23.25 30.57
C ASP A 403 13.15 21.77 30.93
N HIS A 404 14.04 20.94 30.38
CA HIS A 404 14.07 19.50 30.60
C HIS A 404 14.04 19.13 32.09
N LYS A 405 14.93 19.73 32.90
CA LYS A 405 15.06 19.38 34.34
C LYS A 405 13.83 19.81 35.13
N LYS A 406 13.22 20.94 34.78
CA LYS A 406 11.99 21.41 35.43
C LYS A 406 10.78 20.54 35.05
N ALA A 407 10.71 20.01 33.83
CA ALA A 407 9.63 19.14 33.39
C ALA A 407 9.77 17.68 33.89
N LEU A 408 11.01 17.22 34.12
CA LEU A 408 11.31 15.84 34.48
C LEU A 408 10.85 15.50 35.92
N HIS A 409 10.26 14.33 36.09
CA HIS A 409 10.12 13.65 37.39
C HIS A 409 11.44 12.99 37.79
N GLY A 410 11.99 12.18 36.89
CA GLY A 410 13.35 11.64 36.98
C GLY A 410 13.65 10.72 35.81
N GLN A 411 14.75 9.96 35.89
CA GLN A 411 15.14 8.98 34.87
C GLN A 411 15.84 7.79 35.51
N VAL A 412 15.78 6.63 34.85
CA VAL A 412 16.37 5.37 35.34
C VAL A 412 17.15 4.71 34.23
N GLN A 413 18.37 4.25 34.51
CA GLN A 413 19.14 3.44 33.58
C GLN A 413 18.56 2.03 33.52
N LEU A 414 18.07 1.62 32.34
CA LEU A 414 17.41 0.32 32.16
C LEU A 414 18.32 -0.70 31.46
N GLY A 415 19.18 -0.24 30.54
CA GLY A 415 20.11 -1.08 29.78
C GLY A 415 20.41 -0.49 28.41
N LEU A 416 21.04 -1.27 27.53
CA LEU A 416 21.39 -0.83 26.19
C LEU A 416 20.20 -0.93 25.23
N GLY A 417 19.71 0.20 24.73
CA GLY A 417 18.62 0.22 23.74
C GLY A 417 17.20 0.17 24.32
N PRO A 418 16.82 0.96 25.34
CA PRO A 418 15.42 1.02 25.77
C PRO A 418 14.53 1.56 24.63
N LEU A 419 13.48 0.84 24.26
CA LEU A 419 12.63 1.19 23.11
C LEU A 419 11.18 1.57 23.46
N HIS A 420 10.44 0.76 24.22
CA HIS A 420 9.02 1.01 24.51
C HIS A 420 8.67 0.64 25.94
N THR A 421 7.66 1.30 26.51
CA THR A 421 7.18 1.06 27.87
C THR A 421 5.69 0.69 27.88
N GLN A 422 5.30 -0.24 28.77
CA GLN A 422 3.91 -0.65 28.98
C GLN A 422 3.62 -0.72 30.47
N PHE A 423 2.38 -0.45 30.86
CA PHE A 423 2.01 -0.27 32.26
C PHE A 423 1.40 -1.53 32.89
N SER A 424 1.69 -1.75 34.17
CA SER A 424 1.09 -2.80 34.96
C SER A 424 -0.27 -2.35 35.53
N ASN A 425 -1.02 -3.30 36.10
CA ASN A 425 -2.16 -3.01 36.97
C ASN A 425 -1.72 -2.63 38.40
N GLU A 426 -0.44 -2.81 38.73
CA GLU A 426 0.19 -2.33 39.95
C GLU A 426 0.58 -0.85 39.81
N ASP A 427 0.21 -0.02 40.78
CA ASP A 427 0.51 1.41 40.73
C ASP A 427 2.02 1.68 40.66
N GLY A 428 2.41 2.56 39.74
CA GLY A 428 3.81 2.95 39.54
C GLY A 428 4.69 1.90 38.86
N VAL A 429 4.18 0.72 38.50
CA VAL A 429 4.97 -0.35 37.86
C VAL A 429 4.80 -0.35 36.34
N ALA A 430 5.92 -0.48 35.63
CA ALA A 430 5.97 -0.58 34.17
C ALA A 430 6.98 -1.64 33.71
N TYR A 431 6.86 -1.99 32.43
CA TYR A 431 7.73 -2.92 31.72
C TYR A 431 8.33 -2.18 30.52
N THR A 432 9.64 -2.26 30.33
CA THR A 432 10.32 -1.60 29.20
C THR A 432 11.16 -2.61 28.41
N SER A 433 11.09 -2.54 27.08
CA SER A 433 11.90 -3.36 26.19
C SER A 433 13.28 -2.76 26.05
N VAL A 434 14.31 -3.60 26.12
CA VAL A 434 15.71 -3.20 25.98
C VAL A 434 16.33 -4.03 24.86
N TYR A 435 16.49 -3.42 23.69
CA TYR A 435 16.75 -4.05 22.40
C TYR A 435 18.10 -4.75 22.32
N ILE A 436 19.19 -4.10 22.75
CA ILE A 436 20.54 -4.66 22.62
C ILE A 436 20.77 -5.73 23.68
N ASP A 437 20.35 -5.48 24.93
CA ASP A 437 20.45 -6.46 26.00
C ASP A 437 19.46 -7.63 25.81
N SER A 438 18.46 -7.46 24.95
CA SER A 438 17.39 -8.43 24.67
C SER A 438 16.65 -8.87 25.94
N VAL A 439 16.15 -7.89 26.69
CA VAL A 439 15.42 -8.11 27.95
C VAL A 439 14.15 -7.28 28.04
N VAL A 440 13.17 -7.79 28.78
CA VAL A 440 12.09 -7.00 29.39
C VAL A 440 12.55 -6.57 30.78
N VAL A 441 12.47 -5.28 31.09
CA VAL A 441 12.80 -4.72 32.41
C VAL A 441 11.51 -4.32 33.12
N ARG A 442 11.23 -4.92 34.29
CA ARG A 442 10.17 -4.48 35.21
C ARG A 442 10.75 -3.45 36.17
N TRP A 443 10.11 -2.31 36.32
CA TRP A 443 10.60 -1.21 37.14
C TRP A 443 9.46 -0.34 37.69
N ASN A 444 9.75 0.42 38.74
CA ASN A 444 8.84 1.42 39.29
C ASN A 444 9.23 2.80 38.76
N PHE A 445 8.35 3.45 38.00
CA PHE A 445 8.61 4.75 37.37
C PHE A 445 8.33 5.93 38.30
N LYS A 446 7.54 5.74 39.37
CA LYS A 446 7.30 6.75 40.41
C LYS A 446 8.48 6.80 41.38
N GLU A 447 9.00 5.64 41.78
CA GLU A 447 10.14 5.48 42.69
C GLU A 447 11.50 5.47 41.97
N LEU A 448 11.51 5.39 40.64
CA LEU A 448 12.70 5.38 39.79
C LEU A 448 13.64 4.20 40.10
N LYS A 449 13.09 2.98 40.18
CA LYS A 449 13.84 1.78 40.61
C LYS A 449 13.55 0.55 39.75
N VAL A 450 14.61 -0.13 39.30
CA VAL A 450 14.50 -1.44 38.63
C VAL A 450 14.10 -2.53 39.63
N ILE A 451 13.13 -3.36 39.25
CA ILE A 451 12.58 -4.45 40.07
C ILE A 451 13.11 -5.80 39.59
N ASP A 452 13.01 -6.07 38.28
CA ASP A 452 13.37 -7.37 37.70
C ASP A 452 13.74 -7.25 36.22
N LYS A 453 14.45 -8.25 35.69
CA LYS A 453 14.81 -8.36 34.27
C LYS A 453 14.57 -9.78 33.76
N GLN A 454 13.94 -9.92 32.61
CA GLN A 454 13.67 -11.21 31.95
C GLN A 454 14.27 -11.20 30.55
N SER A 455 15.16 -12.14 30.25
CA SER A 455 15.71 -12.33 28.91
C SER A 455 14.66 -12.82 27.91
N VAL A 456 14.73 -12.27 26.71
CA VAL A 456 13.86 -12.56 25.55
C VAL A 456 14.73 -12.71 24.28
N HIS A 457 14.19 -13.29 23.22
CA HIS A 457 14.98 -13.93 22.16
C HIS A 457 14.42 -13.64 20.77
N TYR A 458 15.02 -12.75 19.98
CA TYR A 458 16.03 -11.77 20.35
C TYR A 458 15.71 -10.38 19.78
N ASN A 459 16.36 -9.38 20.36
CA ASN A 459 16.23 -7.99 19.94
C ASN A 459 14.78 -7.55 19.98
N ILE A 460 14.25 -7.47 21.19
CA ILE A 460 12.90 -7.02 21.46
C ILE A 460 12.68 -5.60 20.93
N GLY A 461 11.66 -5.42 20.09
CA GLY A 461 11.14 -4.11 19.68
C GLY A 461 10.15 -3.60 20.73
N HIS A 462 8.87 -3.56 20.37
CA HIS A 462 7.79 -3.31 21.33
C HIS A 462 7.61 -4.48 22.32
N LEU A 463 6.89 -4.15 23.39
CA LEU A 463 6.16 -5.11 24.20
C LEU A 463 4.71 -4.64 24.36
N VAL A 464 3.83 -5.52 24.83
CA VAL A 464 2.46 -5.17 25.23
C VAL A 464 2.13 -5.83 26.57
N SER A 465 1.57 -5.08 27.52
CA SER A 465 0.89 -5.66 28.69
C SER A 465 -0.63 -5.68 28.46
N MET A 466 -1.35 -6.56 29.17
CA MET A 466 -2.80 -6.69 28.94
C MET A 466 -3.53 -5.37 29.27
N GLN A 467 -4.13 -4.75 28.26
CA GLN A 467 -4.74 -3.40 28.30
C GLN A 467 -3.79 -2.29 28.80
N GLY A 468 -2.49 -2.42 28.55
CA GLY A 468 -1.44 -1.54 29.07
C GLY A 468 -1.56 -0.06 28.68
N ASP A 469 -2.05 0.23 27.48
CA ASP A 469 -2.22 1.61 27.01
C ASP A 469 -3.49 2.28 27.54
N SER A 470 -4.42 1.51 28.13
CA SER A 470 -5.67 2.06 28.65
C SER A 470 -5.49 2.62 30.06
N GLN A 471 -6.54 3.27 30.58
CA GLN A 471 -6.65 3.63 32.00
C GLN A 471 -6.99 2.43 32.91
N ASP A 472 -7.12 1.22 32.35
CA ASP A 472 -7.47 0.00 33.08
C ASP A 472 -6.57 -1.19 32.68
N PRO A 473 -5.25 -1.12 32.92
CA PRO A 473 -4.36 -2.27 32.72
C PRO A 473 -4.81 -3.47 33.55
N ARG A 474 -4.70 -4.68 32.98
CA ARG A 474 -5.16 -5.93 33.60
C ARG A 474 -4.04 -6.81 34.15
N GLY A 475 -2.79 -6.50 33.81
CA GLY A 475 -1.61 -7.24 34.29
C GLY A 475 -1.55 -8.68 33.81
N LYS A 476 -1.05 -9.59 34.66
CA LYS A 476 -0.81 -11.03 34.44
C LYS A 476 0.22 -11.39 33.37
N TYR A 477 0.15 -10.80 32.18
CA TYR A 477 1.01 -11.14 31.05
C TYR A 477 1.61 -9.91 30.39
N VAL A 478 2.82 -10.10 29.88
CA VAL A 478 3.51 -9.21 28.93
C VAL A 478 3.92 -10.04 27.72
N ILE A 479 3.78 -9.49 26.52
CA ILE A 479 4.27 -10.11 25.29
C ILE A 479 5.45 -9.30 24.79
N ALA A 480 6.60 -9.95 24.59
CA ALA A 480 7.78 -9.38 23.97
C ALA A 480 7.77 -9.64 22.46
N LEU A 481 7.84 -8.58 21.64
CA LEU A 481 7.80 -8.68 20.18
C LEU A 481 9.23 -8.66 19.63
N ASN A 482 9.83 -9.84 19.53
CA ASN A 482 11.24 -9.99 19.15
C ASN A 482 11.43 -9.97 17.63
N LYS A 483 12.43 -9.22 17.18
CA LYS A 483 12.70 -9.01 15.75
C LYS A 483 13.42 -10.18 15.09
N LEU A 484 14.21 -10.92 15.87
CA LEU A 484 15.01 -12.04 15.38
C LEU A 484 14.64 -13.34 16.09
N ALA A 485 14.36 -14.39 15.33
CA ALA A 485 14.14 -15.73 15.90
C ALA A 485 15.39 -16.62 15.87
N ILE A 486 16.28 -16.45 14.88
CA ILE A 486 17.57 -17.16 14.71
C ILE A 486 17.45 -18.68 14.95
N ASP A 487 17.71 -19.15 16.17
CA ASP A 487 17.81 -20.56 16.58
C ASP A 487 16.59 -21.07 17.38
N ARG A 488 15.58 -20.22 17.61
CA ARG A 488 14.38 -20.56 18.41
C ARG A 488 13.46 -21.58 17.73
N PHE A 489 13.54 -21.73 16.41
CA PHE A 489 12.66 -22.60 15.63
C PHE A 489 13.43 -23.48 14.64
N ALA A 490 12.75 -24.47 14.09
CA ALA A 490 13.29 -25.27 13.00
C ALA A 490 13.66 -24.37 11.80
N PRO A 491 14.80 -24.61 11.12
CA PRO A 491 15.23 -23.77 10.01
C PRO A 491 14.29 -23.93 8.81
N VAL A 492 13.78 -22.80 8.29
CA VAL A 492 12.83 -22.75 7.16
C VAL A 492 13.38 -21.97 5.95
N GLY A 493 14.68 -21.73 5.93
CA GLY A 493 15.36 -20.97 4.87
C GLY A 493 15.84 -19.59 5.34
N PRO A 494 16.32 -18.73 4.41
CA PRO A 494 16.98 -17.47 4.76
C PRO A 494 16.06 -16.42 5.39
N LEU A 495 14.75 -16.46 5.10
CA LEU A 495 13.77 -15.56 5.71
C LEU A 495 13.21 -16.21 6.97
N HIS A 496 13.69 -15.76 8.13
CA HIS A 496 13.22 -16.23 9.42
C HIS A 496 11.88 -15.58 9.80
N PRO A 497 11.04 -16.27 10.60
CA PRO A 497 9.89 -15.62 11.24
C PRO A 497 10.36 -14.67 12.35
N GLN A 498 9.45 -13.81 12.82
CA GLN A 498 9.58 -13.09 14.08
C GLN A 498 9.16 -13.99 15.24
N ASN A 499 9.44 -13.57 16.49
CA ASN A 499 9.15 -14.37 17.68
C ASN A 499 8.44 -13.55 18.76
N HIS A 500 7.15 -13.82 18.97
CA HIS A 500 6.41 -13.24 20.09
C HIS A 500 6.54 -14.13 21.31
N GLN A 501 7.04 -13.57 22.40
CA GLN A 501 7.30 -14.31 23.63
C GLN A 501 6.34 -13.90 24.75
N LEU A 502 5.58 -14.85 25.28
CA LEU A 502 4.68 -14.60 26.40
C LEU A 502 5.45 -14.70 27.73
N VAL A 503 5.33 -13.68 28.57
CA VAL A 503 5.96 -13.59 29.88
C VAL A 503 4.85 -13.43 30.95
N ASP A 504 4.83 -14.32 31.93
CA ASP A 504 4.02 -14.15 33.14
C ASP A 504 4.67 -13.09 34.04
N VAL A 505 3.87 -12.13 34.48
CA VAL A 505 4.27 -11.02 35.35
C VAL A 505 3.45 -10.95 36.64
N SER A 506 2.62 -11.96 36.91
CA SER A 506 1.78 -12.04 38.12
C SER A 506 2.57 -12.38 39.39
N GLY A 507 3.74 -13.01 39.24
CA GLY A 507 4.63 -13.38 40.34
C GLY A 507 5.58 -12.26 40.77
N GLN A 508 6.39 -12.56 41.80
CA GLN A 508 7.49 -11.69 42.23
C GLN A 508 8.61 -11.57 41.18
N LYS A 509 8.79 -12.62 40.38
CA LYS A 509 9.74 -12.68 39.28
C LYS A 509 8.98 -12.91 37.98
N MET A 510 9.43 -12.25 36.93
CA MET A 510 8.91 -12.49 35.59
C MET A 510 9.33 -13.88 35.11
N GLN A 511 8.48 -14.51 34.30
CA GLN A 511 8.70 -15.88 33.85
C GLN A 511 8.31 -16.03 32.39
N LEU A 512 9.29 -16.32 31.52
CA LEU A 512 9.02 -16.66 30.12
C LEU A 512 8.20 -17.97 30.03
N LEU A 513 7.12 -17.95 29.27
CA LEU A 513 6.17 -19.07 29.13
C LEU A 513 6.13 -19.69 27.73
N TYR A 514 6.26 -18.89 26.66
CA TYR A 514 5.96 -19.38 25.32
C TYR A 514 6.71 -18.63 24.22
N ASP A 515 7.03 -19.33 23.13
CA ASP A 515 7.58 -18.78 21.89
C ASP A 515 6.59 -18.99 20.75
N MET A 516 6.12 -17.90 20.14
CA MET A 516 5.18 -17.91 19.03
C MET A 516 5.88 -17.46 17.75
N PRO A 517 6.14 -18.37 16.78
CA PRO A 517 6.66 -17.98 15.48
C PRO A 517 5.60 -17.23 14.68
N LEU A 518 5.94 -16.06 14.17
CA LEU A 518 5.09 -15.29 13.25
C LEU A 518 5.75 -15.23 11.86
N PRO A 519 5.23 -16.00 10.88
CA PRO A 519 5.90 -16.19 9.60
C PRO A 519 5.57 -15.11 8.55
N MET A 520 4.63 -14.21 8.81
CA MET A 520 4.17 -13.20 7.84
C MET A 520 4.49 -11.79 8.31
N GLY A 521 5.38 -11.12 7.56
CA GLY A 521 5.82 -9.74 7.83
C GLY A 521 6.54 -9.59 9.18
N GLU A 522 6.97 -8.39 9.50
CA GLU A 522 7.52 -8.03 10.82
C GLU A 522 6.46 -7.27 11.63
N PRO A 523 5.78 -7.91 12.59
CA PRO A 523 4.93 -7.17 13.50
C PRO A 523 5.71 -6.11 14.28
N HIS A 524 5.16 -4.90 14.33
CA HIS A 524 5.72 -3.79 15.08
C HIS A 524 5.07 -3.68 16.46
N TYR A 525 3.74 -3.60 16.51
CA TYR A 525 3.01 -3.44 17.76
C TYR A 525 1.78 -4.36 17.89
N THR A 526 1.31 -4.53 19.13
CA THR A 526 0.15 -5.32 19.53
C THR A 526 -0.65 -4.56 20.59
N VAL A 527 -1.98 -4.64 20.53
CA VAL A 527 -2.87 -4.31 21.66
C VAL A 527 -3.70 -5.52 22.06
N CYS A 528 -4.00 -5.67 23.35
CA CYS A 528 -4.76 -6.81 23.89
C CYS A 528 -5.94 -6.34 24.75
N ILE A 529 -7.11 -6.95 24.55
CA ILE A 529 -8.37 -6.63 25.23
C ILE A 529 -8.93 -7.86 25.95
N ASP A 530 -9.61 -7.65 27.08
CA ASP A 530 -10.37 -8.71 27.75
C ASP A 530 -11.39 -9.30 26.77
N ALA A 531 -11.35 -10.62 26.57
CA ALA A 531 -12.19 -11.30 25.57
C ALA A 531 -13.69 -11.09 25.83
N ASN A 532 -14.09 -10.83 27.09
CA ASN A 532 -15.49 -10.60 27.45
C ASN A 532 -16.00 -9.21 27.06
N THR A 533 -15.11 -8.26 26.77
CA THR A 533 -15.48 -6.93 26.28
C THR A 533 -15.99 -6.99 24.84
N LEU A 534 -15.46 -7.91 24.04
CA LEU A 534 -15.84 -8.09 22.64
C LEU A 534 -17.24 -8.67 22.49
N LYS A 535 -17.97 -8.21 21.47
CA LYS A 535 -19.32 -8.66 21.09
C LYS A 535 -19.40 -8.99 19.58
N PRO A 536 -18.61 -9.98 19.09
CA PRO A 536 -18.67 -10.38 17.69
C PRO A 536 -20.04 -10.96 17.32
N LEU A 537 -20.42 -10.76 16.07
CA LEU A 537 -21.55 -11.40 15.43
C LEU A 537 -21.22 -12.86 15.13
N GLU A 538 -22.21 -13.73 15.32
CA GLU A 538 -22.15 -15.12 14.87
C GLU A 538 -22.56 -15.26 13.39
N ALA A 539 -23.49 -14.41 12.96
CA ALA A 539 -24.01 -14.31 11.60
C ALA A 539 -24.47 -12.87 11.34
N TYR A 540 -24.46 -12.45 10.07
CA TYR A 540 -25.07 -11.18 9.68
C TYR A 540 -26.59 -11.34 9.55
N PRO A 541 -27.38 -10.28 9.75
CA PRO A 541 -28.73 -10.23 9.20
C PRO A 541 -28.69 -10.53 7.70
N VAL A 542 -29.60 -11.39 7.22
CA VAL A 542 -29.59 -11.84 5.82
C VAL A 542 -29.73 -10.63 4.88
N GLY A 543 -28.82 -10.56 3.91
CA GLY A 543 -28.75 -9.46 2.94
C GLY A 543 -27.82 -8.32 3.33
N THR A 544 -26.94 -8.49 4.32
CA THR A 544 -26.05 -7.42 4.80
C THR A 544 -24.86 -7.21 3.86
N ASN A 545 -24.62 -5.95 3.46
CA ASN A 545 -23.35 -5.52 2.88
C ASN A 545 -22.33 -5.34 4.00
N SER A 546 -21.31 -6.22 4.07
CA SER A 546 -20.32 -6.17 5.15
C SER A 546 -19.46 -4.90 5.13
N ALA A 547 -19.23 -4.26 3.98
CA ALA A 547 -18.45 -3.01 3.92
C ALA A 547 -19.16 -1.83 4.60
N THR A 548 -20.50 -1.83 4.64
CA THR A 548 -21.29 -0.72 5.20
C THR A 548 -22.10 -1.10 6.44
N MET A 549 -22.18 -2.40 6.78
CA MET A 549 -23.03 -2.94 7.85
C MET A 549 -24.52 -2.61 7.68
N ALA A 550 -24.96 -2.41 6.43
CA ALA A 550 -26.32 -2.05 6.08
C ALA A 550 -26.91 -3.05 5.08
N PRO A 551 -28.24 -3.10 4.90
CA PRO A 551 -28.85 -3.94 3.87
C PRO A 551 -28.30 -3.61 2.48
N ALA A 552 -27.88 -4.64 1.75
CA ALA A 552 -27.43 -4.50 0.37
C ALA A 552 -28.64 -4.18 -0.53
N PRO A 553 -28.55 -3.19 -1.43
CA PRO A 553 -29.67 -2.83 -2.30
C PRO A 553 -30.04 -3.93 -3.31
N PHE A 554 -29.13 -4.88 -3.54
CA PHE A 554 -29.32 -6.06 -4.40
C PHE A 554 -29.63 -7.34 -3.62
N ALA A 555 -29.83 -7.26 -2.29
CA ALA A 555 -30.14 -8.41 -1.48
C ALA A 555 -31.36 -9.15 -2.06
N THR A 556 -31.20 -10.46 -2.26
CA THR A 556 -32.17 -11.30 -2.95
C THR A 556 -32.69 -12.36 -1.97
N LYS A 557 -34.00 -12.60 -1.99
CA LYS A 557 -34.66 -13.63 -1.17
C LYS A 557 -34.88 -14.89 -2.02
N ALA A 558 -35.12 -16.01 -1.34
CA ALA A 558 -35.54 -17.23 -1.99
C ALA A 558 -36.83 -16.99 -2.80
N GLY A 559 -36.79 -17.29 -4.10
CA GLY A 559 -37.88 -17.08 -5.06
C GLY A 559 -37.81 -15.77 -5.86
N ASP A 560 -36.99 -14.81 -5.44
CA ASP A 560 -36.80 -13.51 -6.12
C ASP A 560 -35.55 -13.51 -7.04
N GLU A 561 -34.86 -14.65 -7.17
CA GLU A 561 -33.67 -14.79 -8.00
C GLU A 561 -33.98 -14.53 -9.47
N ARG A 562 -33.09 -13.81 -10.14
CA ARG A 562 -33.31 -13.41 -11.54
C ARG A 562 -32.01 -13.12 -12.27
N VAL A 563 -32.10 -13.15 -13.60
CA VAL A 563 -31.01 -12.77 -14.51
C VAL A 563 -31.50 -11.63 -15.38
N GLU A 564 -30.81 -10.49 -15.31
CA GLU A 564 -31.06 -9.32 -16.13
C GLU A 564 -29.96 -9.20 -17.19
N LYS A 565 -30.34 -9.22 -18.48
CA LYS A 565 -29.39 -9.11 -19.60
C LYS A 565 -29.50 -7.76 -20.27
N LYS A 566 -28.37 -7.07 -20.38
CA LYS A 566 -28.19 -5.79 -21.09
C LYS A 566 -27.09 -5.96 -22.14
N ALA A 567 -27.00 -5.05 -23.11
CA ALA A 567 -25.93 -5.12 -24.11
C ALA A 567 -24.54 -5.07 -23.43
N GLY A 568 -23.75 -6.14 -23.57
CA GLY A 568 -22.42 -6.24 -22.98
C GLY A 568 -22.40 -6.52 -21.47
N ARG A 569 -23.54 -6.82 -20.83
CA ARG A 569 -23.62 -7.02 -19.36
C ARG A 569 -24.69 -8.03 -18.97
N VAL A 570 -24.39 -8.88 -17.99
CA VAL A 570 -25.32 -9.84 -17.37
C VAL A 570 -25.28 -9.66 -15.86
N ASP A 571 -26.36 -9.14 -15.30
CA ASP A 571 -26.54 -9.00 -13.84
C ASP A 571 -27.33 -10.20 -13.32
N VAL A 572 -26.77 -10.97 -12.38
CA VAL A 572 -27.39 -12.17 -11.80
C VAL A 572 -27.66 -11.90 -10.33
N PHE A 573 -28.93 -11.85 -9.95
CA PHE A 573 -29.38 -11.73 -8.57
C PHE A 573 -29.61 -13.12 -8.02
N ALA A 574 -28.71 -13.58 -7.17
CA ALA A 574 -28.58 -14.96 -6.76
C ALA A 574 -28.63 -15.14 -5.24
N THR A 575 -29.03 -16.34 -4.83
CA THR A 575 -29.02 -16.78 -3.43
C THR A 575 -28.11 -17.99 -3.26
N LEU A 576 -27.47 -18.06 -2.09
CA LEU A 576 -26.80 -19.26 -1.61
C LEU A 576 -27.65 -19.89 -0.51
N SER A 577 -27.85 -21.20 -0.61
CA SER A 577 -28.57 -22.02 0.36
C SER A 577 -27.90 -23.38 0.49
N ASP A 578 -28.49 -24.28 1.28
CA ASP A 578 -28.05 -25.67 1.36
C ASP A 578 -28.09 -26.43 0.02
N HIS A 579 -28.80 -25.90 -0.98
CA HIS A 579 -28.85 -26.49 -2.32
C HIS A 579 -27.79 -25.92 -3.29
N GLY A 580 -26.96 -24.98 -2.84
CA GLY A 580 -25.98 -24.28 -3.66
C GLY A 580 -26.49 -22.92 -4.15
N LEU A 581 -26.00 -22.50 -5.33
CA LEU A 581 -26.33 -21.21 -5.94
C LEU A 581 -27.61 -21.31 -6.79
N THR A 582 -28.55 -20.39 -6.57
CA THR A 582 -29.73 -20.21 -7.42
C THR A 582 -29.65 -18.82 -8.08
N PRO A 583 -29.80 -18.69 -9.42
CA PRO A 583 -29.97 -19.76 -10.39
C PRO A 583 -28.67 -20.58 -10.59
N ALA A 584 -28.82 -21.89 -10.79
CA ALA A 584 -27.70 -22.81 -10.99
C ALA A 584 -27.10 -22.76 -12.42
N ARG A 585 -27.66 -21.94 -13.32
CA ARG A 585 -27.16 -21.74 -14.68
C ARG A 585 -27.16 -20.25 -15.02
N VAL A 586 -26.02 -19.77 -15.50
CA VAL A 586 -25.82 -18.39 -15.99
C VAL A 586 -25.35 -18.47 -17.43
N ASP A 587 -26.10 -17.85 -18.35
CA ASP A 587 -25.72 -17.77 -19.77
C ASP A 587 -25.28 -16.33 -20.12
N ALA A 588 -24.06 -16.18 -20.64
CA ALA A 588 -23.44 -14.92 -21.08
C ALA A 588 -22.87 -15.05 -22.50
N ASN A 589 -22.60 -13.92 -23.16
CA ASN A 589 -21.80 -13.90 -24.37
C ASN A 589 -20.35 -13.56 -24.03
N GLN A 590 -19.43 -14.07 -24.83
CA GLN A 590 -18.03 -13.74 -24.68
C GLN A 590 -17.81 -12.23 -24.89
N GLY A 591 -17.18 -11.60 -23.90
CA GLY A 591 -16.99 -10.14 -23.79
C GLY A 591 -18.01 -9.44 -22.89
N ASP A 592 -19.09 -10.11 -22.46
CA ASP A 592 -20.02 -9.53 -21.48
C ASP A 592 -19.34 -9.38 -20.10
N VAL A 593 -19.66 -8.31 -19.38
CA VAL A 593 -19.38 -8.20 -17.94
C VAL A 593 -20.46 -8.96 -17.18
N VAL A 594 -20.06 -9.94 -16.37
CA VAL A 594 -20.96 -10.75 -15.55
C VAL A 594 -20.84 -10.30 -14.10
N SER A 595 -21.95 -9.87 -13.51
CA SER A 595 -22.03 -9.45 -12.11
C SER A 595 -22.91 -10.42 -11.33
N LEU A 596 -22.32 -11.22 -10.45
CA LEU A 596 -23.04 -12.13 -9.56
C LEU A 596 -23.35 -11.41 -8.24
N HIS A 597 -24.56 -10.90 -8.08
CA HIS A 597 -25.08 -10.32 -6.84
C HIS A 597 -25.59 -11.43 -5.93
N VAL A 598 -24.78 -11.88 -4.99
CA VAL A 598 -25.05 -13.09 -4.21
C VAL A 598 -25.46 -12.72 -2.79
N THR A 599 -26.54 -13.33 -2.30
CA THR A 599 -27.00 -13.26 -0.91
C THR A 599 -26.89 -14.63 -0.25
N ASN A 600 -26.14 -14.76 0.84
CA ASN A 600 -26.13 -15.99 1.63
C ASN A 600 -27.36 -16.03 2.55
N LEU A 601 -28.27 -16.99 2.32
CA LEU A 601 -29.49 -17.16 3.11
C LEU A 601 -29.27 -18.01 4.36
N LEU A 602 -28.10 -18.63 4.50
CA LEU A 602 -27.68 -19.33 5.71
C LEU A 602 -27.49 -18.31 6.84
N ASP A 603 -27.93 -18.64 8.05
CA ASP A 603 -27.98 -17.73 9.20
C ASP A 603 -27.36 -18.31 10.48
N GLU A 604 -26.80 -19.52 10.45
CA GLU A 604 -26.10 -20.12 11.59
C GLU A 604 -24.58 -19.91 11.52
N ALA A 605 -23.96 -19.79 12.70
CA ALA A 605 -22.51 -19.67 12.85
C ALA A 605 -21.74 -20.75 12.09
N GLY A 606 -20.67 -20.37 11.41
CA GLY A 606 -19.77 -21.29 10.70
C GLY A 606 -20.23 -21.67 9.28
N GLN A 607 -21.47 -21.36 8.87
CA GLN A 607 -22.01 -21.68 7.54
C GLN A 607 -21.49 -20.73 6.43
N THR A 608 -20.17 -20.55 6.35
CA THR A 608 -19.49 -19.74 5.34
C THR A 608 -19.37 -20.48 4.02
N VAL A 609 -19.69 -19.79 2.92
CA VAL A 609 -19.66 -20.36 1.57
C VAL A 609 -18.64 -19.62 0.69
N GLU A 610 -17.73 -20.37 0.08
CA GLU A 610 -16.89 -19.91 -1.02
C GLU A 610 -17.63 -20.09 -2.34
N LEU A 611 -17.58 -19.07 -3.19
CA LEU A 611 -17.94 -19.14 -4.60
C LEU A 611 -16.73 -18.80 -5.46
N SER A 612 -16.38 -19.66 -6.41
CA SER A 612 -15.30 -19.40 -7.36
C SER A 612 -15.67 -19.79 -8.78
N VAL A 613 -15.27 -18.97 -9.76
CA VAL A 613 -15.54 -19.21 -11.20
C VAL A 613 -14.28 -19.73 -11.86
N GLY A 614 -14.31 -20.99 -12.31
CA GLY A 614 -13.15 -21.68 -12.89
C GLY A 614 -12.57 -20.93 -14.09
N GLY A 615 -11.26 -20.63 -14.04
CA GLY A 615 -10.53 -19.99 -15.14
C GLY A 615 -10.73 -18.48 -15.28
N TYR A 616 -11.51 -17.86 -14.40
CA TYR A 616 -11.86 -16.43 -14.47
C TYR A 616 -11.23 -15.56 -13.38
N GLY A 617 -10.59 -16.15 -12.37
CA GLY A 617 -10.04 -15.40 -11.24
C GLY A 617 -11.11 -14.68 -10.40
N ALA A 618 -12.38 -15.07 -10.52
CA ALA A 618 -13.50 -14.55 -9.75
C ALA A 618 -13.73 -15.43 -8.52
N LEU A 619 -13.73 -14.80 -7.35
CA LEU A 619 -13.83 -15.41 -6.03
C LEU A 619 -14.73 -14.54 -5.15
N GLY A 620 -15.51 -15.18 -4.27
CA GLY A 620 -16.20 -14.51 -3.17
C GLY A 620 -16.33 -15.44 -1.97
N ILE A 621 -16.18 -14.87 -0.78
CA ILE A 621 -16.40 -15.57 0.50
C ILE A 621 -17.62 -14.96 1.16
N PHE A 622 -18.61 -15.80 1.48
CA PHE A 622 -19.91 -15.37 1.97
C PHE A 622 -20.19 -16.00 3.33
N PRO A 623 -19.79 -15.36 4.45
CA PRO A 623 -20.28 -15.70 5.77
C PRO A 623 -21.83 -15.67 5.83
N PRO A 624 -22.43 -16.31 6.83
CA PRO A 624 -23.88 -16.36 7.01
C PRO A 624 -24.50 -14.96 6.96
N GLY A 625 -25.53 -14.79 6.14
CA GLY A 625 -26.25 -13.53 5.93
C GLY A 625 -25.58 -12.47 5.06
N ARG A 626 -24.29 -12.62 4.67
CA ARG A 626 -23.59 -11.62 3.82
C ARG A 626 -24.19 -11.57 2.41
N ALA A 627 -24.30 -10.35 1.87
CA ALA A 627 -24.57 -10.10 0.46
C ALA A 627 -23.44 -9.28 -0.17
N ALA A 628 -22.90 -9.78 -1.29
CA ALA A 628 -21.81 -9.16 -2.03
C ALA A 628 -21.89 -9.45 -3.53
N THR A 629 -21.19 -8.66 -4.35
CA THR A 629 -21.13 -8.83 -5.80
C THR A 629 -19.77 -9.36 -6.22
N VAL A 630 -19.74 -10.44 -6.99
CA VAL A 630 -18.53 -10.91 -7.69
C VAL A 630 -18.67 -10.55 -9.17
N GLU A 631 -17.83 -9.63 -9.67
CA GLU A 631 -17.86 -9.16 -11.05
C GLU A 631 -16.61 -9.58 -11.82
N PHE A 632 -16.80 -10.04 -13.06
CA PHE A 632 -15.73 -10.40 -13.98
C PHE A 632 -16.19 -10.30 -15.45
N THR A 633 -15.24 -10.14 -16.38
CA THR A 633 -15.54 -10.17 -17.81
C THR A 633 -15.45 -11.60 -18.34
N ALA A 634 -16.48 -12.06 -19.05
CA ALA A 634 -16.54 -13.37 -19.70
C ALA A 634 -15.62 -13.44 -20.95
N THR A 635 -14.31 -13.37 -20.74
CA THR A 635 -13.27 -13.34 -21.76
C THR A 635 -13.05 -14.66 -22.52
N GLN A 636 -13.57 -15.80 -22.05
CA GLN A 636 -13.36 -17.13 -22.66
C GLN A 636 -14.71 -17.80 -22.99
N GLY A 637 -14.90 -18.21 -24.25
CA GLY A 637 -16.08 -19.00 -24.64
C GLY A 637 -15.98 -20.45 -24.12
N GLY A 638 -17.12 -21.03 -23.72
CA GLY A 638 -17.18 -22.40 -23.21
C GLY A 638 -18.11 -22.58 -22.02
N PHE A 639 -17.93 -23.70 -21.32
CA PHE A 639 -18.65 -24.03 -20.10
C PHE A 639 -17.68 -24.03 -18.92
N PHE A 640 -18.00 -23.26 -17.88
CA PHE A 640 -17.14 -23.06 -16.73
C PHE A 640 -17.91 -23.39 -15.45
N PRO A 641 -17.34 -24.20 -14.55
CA PRO A 641 -17.96 -24.44 -13.26
C PRO A 641 -17.89 -23.19 -12.40
N VAL A 642 -19.03 -22.83 -11.81
CA VAL A 642 -19.12 -21.95 -10.64
C VAL A 642 -19.15 -22.87 -9.44
N ARG A 643 -17.99 -23.06 -8.82
CA ARG A 643 -17.83 -23.91 -7.64
C ARG A 643 -18.46 -23.21 -6.44
N VAL A 644 -19.27 -23.95 -5.69
CA VAL A 644 -19.86 -23.49 -4.43
C VAL A 644 -19.43 -24.45 -3.34
N ALA A 645 -18.52 -24.01 -2.48
CA ALA A 645 -17.93 -24.83 -1.44
C ALA A 645 -18.29 -24.25 -0.07
N GLN A 646 -18.92 -25.06 0.77
CA GLN A 646 -19.08 -24.72 2.18
C GLN A 646 -17.74 -24.97 2.88
N VAL A 647 -17.18 -23.94 3.54
CA VAL A 647 -15.80 -23.95 4.05
C VAL A 647 -15.63 -24.89 5.25
N ASP A 648 -16.69 -25.10 6.04
CA ASP A 648 -16.70 -25.88 7.29
C ASP A 648 -17.15 -27.34 7.12
N ARG A 649 -17.57 -27.75 5.91
CA ARG A 649 -18.05 -29.12 5.63
C ARG A 649 -17.25 -29.77 4.52
N THR A 650 -17.18 -31.11 4.52
CA THR A 650 -16.71 -31.85 3.35
C THR A 650 -17.55 -31.43 2.15
N THR A 651 -16.92 -30.79 1.17
CA THR A 651 -17.60 -30.24 0.00
C THR A 651 -18.47 -31.30 -0.66
N ASP A 652 -19.79 -31.10 -0.74
CA ASP A 652 -20.63 -31.92 -1.62
C ASP A 652 -20.24 -31.56 -3.05
N ALA A 653 -19.58 -32.49 -3.76
CA ALA A 653 -19.16 -32.32 -5.15
C ALA A 653 -20.33 -31.97 -6.10
N ARG A 654 -21.58 -32.05 -5.63
CA ARG A 654 -22.80 -31.72 -6.38
C ARG A 654 -23.25 -30.26 -6.20
N ARG A 655 -22.67 -29.48 -5.29
CA ARG A 655 -22.96 -28.04 -5.13
C ARG A 655 -22.13 -27.24 -6.14
N PHE A 656 -22.62 -27.13 -7.37
CA PHE A 656 -22.04 -26.27 -8.40
C PHE A 656 -23.13 -25.60 -9.23
N ALA A 657 -22.80 -24.45 -9.80
CA ALA A 657 -23.56 -23.82 -10.86
C ALA A 657 -22.74 -23.81 -12.16
N LEU A 658 -23.38 -23.58 -13.29
CA LEU A 658 -22.76 -23.59 -14.60
C LEU A 658 -22.79 -22.20 -15.23
N LEU A 659 -21.61 -21.66 -15.56
CA LEU A 659 -21.48 -20.52 -16.45
C LEU A 659 -21.30 -21.01 -17.89
N SER A 660 -22.23 -20.63 -18.76
CA SER A 660 -22.22 -20.92 -20.19
C SER A 660 -21.90 -19.63 -20.95
N VAL A 661 -20.74 -19.56 -21.59
CA VAL A 661 -20.28 -18.39 -22.33
C VAL A 661 -20.31 -18.68 -23.82
N LYS A 662 -21.24 -18.04 -24.54
CA LYS A 662 -21.35 -18.17 -25.99
C LYS A 662 -20.12 -17.54 -26.67
N PRO A 663 -19.33 -18.29 -27.45
CA PRO A 663 -18.15 -17.77 -28.11
C PRO A 663 -18.45 -16.60 -29.06
N ASN A 664 -17.54 -15.63 -29.12
CA ASN A 664 -17.60 -14.49 -30.02
C ASN A 664 -16.28 -14.41 -30.82
N ALA A 665 -16.33 -14.77 -32.10
CA ALA A 665 -15.15 -14.82 -32.97
C ALA A 665 -14.45 -13.46 -33.13
N ALA A 666 -15.20 -12.36 -33.14
CA ALA A 666 -14.63 -11.02 -33.23
C ALA A 666 -13.90 -10.64 -31.95
N PHE A 667 -14.47 -10.96 -30.79
CA PHE A 667 -13.82 -10.78 -29.49
C PHE A 667 -12.56 -11.65 -29.38
N GLU A 668 -12.64 -12.94 -29.74
CA GLU A 668 -11.48 -13.84 -29.74
C GLU A 668 -10.36 -13.36 -30.67
N LYS A 669 -10.70 -12.87 -31.85
CA LYS A 669 -9.72 -12.28 -32.77
C LYS A 669 -9.03 -11.07 -32.14
N LYS A 670 -9.80 -10.16 -31.52
CA LYS A 670 -9.27 -8.98 -30.83
C LYS A 670 -8.41 -9.34 -29.61
N ARG A 671 -8.84 -10.32 -28.81
CA ARG A 671 -8.12 -10.82 -27.63
C ARG A 671 -6.80 -11.47 -28.03
N LYS A 672 -6.81 -12.35 -29.05
CA LYS A 672 -5.60 -12.98 -29.58
C LYS A 672 -4.63 -11.95 -30.17
N SER A 673 -5.13 -10.96 -30.92
CA SER A 673 -4.26 -9.89 -31.42
C SER A 673 -3.68 -9.03 -30.29
N GLY A 674 -4.45 -8.73 -29.23
CA GLY A 674 -3.96 -8.01 -28.06
C GLY A 674 -2.89 -8.80 -27.30
N TYR A 675 -3.12 -10.09 -27.05
CA TYR A 675 -2.15 -10.97 -26.40
C TYR A 675 -0.88 -11.18 -27.23
N GLN A 676 -1.00 -11.27 -28.57
CA GLN A 676 0.15 -11.32 -29.47
C GLN A 676 0.94 -10.01 -29.47
N LEU A 677 0.26 -8.86 -29.33
CA LEU A 677 0.93 -7.57 -29.18
C LEU A 677 1.65 -7.46 -27.82
N GLU A 678 1.05 -7.94 -26.72
CA GLU A 678 1.70 -8.00 -25.41
C GLU A 678 2.88 -8.98 -25.38
N GLN A 679 2.75 -10.18 -25.95
CA GLN A 679 3.87 -11.11 -26.09
C GLN A 679 4.96 -10.57 -27.00
N ALA A 680 4.61 -9.90 -28.11
CA ALA A 680 5.59 -9.24 -28.97
C ALA A 680 6.28 -8.08 -28.25
N ALA A 681 5.57 -7.32 -27.42
CA ALA A 681 6.14 -6.26 -26.60
C ALA A 681 7.06 -6.82 -25.51
N ALA A 682 6.65 -7.87 -24.80
CA ALA A 682 7.45 -8.55 -23.78
C ALA A 682 8.68 -9.25 -24.38
N ALA A 683 8.54 -9.90 -25.54
CA ALA A 683 9.64 -10.52 -26.27
C ALA A 683 10.61 -9.47 -26.82
N ARG A 684 10.12 -8.32 -27.31
CA ARG A 684 10.95 -7.18 -27.71
C ARG A 684 11.70 -6.56 -26.53
N LEU A 685 11.05 -6.45 -25.37
CA LEU A 685 11.68 -5.97 -24.12
C LEU A 685 12.75 -6.95 -23.62
N ALA A 686 12.47 -8.25 -23.66
CA ALA A 686 13.41 -9.29 -23.25
C ALA A 686 14.60 -9.42 -24.23
N SER A 687 14.37 -9.36 -25.54
CA SER A 687 15.45 -9.35 -26.54
C SER A 687 16.29 -8.07 -26.43
N TRP A 688 15.65 -6.93 -26.20
CA TRP A 688 16.34 -5.65 -25.98
C TRP A 688 17.20 -5.65 -24.72
N ALA A 689 16.71 -6.21 -23.60
CA ALA A 689 17.47 -6.32 -22.35
C ALA A 689 18.70 -7.23 -22.47
N VAL A 690 18.65 -8.25 -23.33
CA VAL A 690 19.81 -9.13 -23.62
C VAL A 690 20.80 -8.42 -24.53
N GLN A 691 20.34 -7.68 -25.54
CA GLN A 691 21.19 -6.97 -26.51
C GLN A 691 21.91 -5.76 -25.89
N GLN A 692 21.31 -5.10 -24.89
CA GLN A 692 21.89 -3.96 -24.15
C GLN A 692 23.15 -4.29 -23.34
N LYS A 693 23.40 -5.57 -23.04
CA LYS A 693 24.54 -5.98 -22.20
C LYS A 693 25.85 -6.15 -22.99
N GLU A 694 25.80 -6.19 -24.32
CA GLU A 694 26.94 -6.62 -25.15
C GLU A 694 27.60 -5.51 -25.97
N GLU A 695 26.96 -4.36 -26.24
CA GLU A 695 27.55 -3.32 -27.11
C GLU A 695 27.44 -1.92 -26.50
N GLY A 696 28.58 -1.30 -26.18
CA GLY A 696 28.70 -0.03 -25.47
C GLY A 696 28.05 1.17 -26.17
N MET A 697 26.77 1.41 -25.90
CA MET A 697 25.98 2.53 -26.41
C MET A 697 26.40 3.88 -25.80
N THR A 698 26.28 4.95 -26.58
CA THR A 698 26.42 6.33 -26.08
C THR A 698 25.21 6.72 -25.20
N ALA A 699 25.38 7.72 -24.31
CA ALA A 699 24.30 8.16 -23.41
C ALA A 699 23.03 8.62 -24.15
N GLY A 700 23.17 9.32 -25.28
CA GLY A 700 22.06 9.71 -26.13
C GLY A 700 21.34 8.56 -26.81
N GLU A 701 22.09 7.55 -27.24
CA GLU A 701 21.56 6.33 -27.85
C GLU A 701 20.82 5.47 -26.81
N ALA A 702 21.37 5.37 -25.59
CA ALA A 702 20.72 4.73 -24.46
C ALA A 702 19.43 5.46 -24.07
N ALA A 703 19.44 6.80 -24.01
CA ALA A 703 18.25 7.59 -23.72
C ALA A 703 17.17 7.44 -24.80
N PHE A 704 17.55 7.50 -26.09
CA PHE A 704 16.62 7.30 -27.21
C PHE A 704 15.93 5.94 -27.15
N ALA A 705 16.65 4.89 -26.73
CA ALA A 705 16.09 3.56 -26.52
C ALA A 705 15.22 3.48 -25.24
N GLN A 706 15.73 3.98 -24.12
CA GLN A 706 15.07 3.93 -22.81
C GLN A 706 13.68 4.57 -22.83
N PHE A 707 13.54 5.71 -23.52
CA PHE A 707 12.27 6.44 -23.62
C PHE A 707 11.38 5.93 -24.77
N GLY A 708 11.74 4.79 -25.38
CA GLY A 708 10.91 4.11 -26.36
C GLY A 708 10.86 4.78 -27.73
N CYS A 709 11.73 5.75 -28.03
CA CYS A 709 11.73 6.47 -29.30
C CYS A 709 11.96 5.53 -30.50
N ALA A 710 12.79 4.50 -30.32
CA ALA A 710 13.06 3.47 -31.34
C ALA A 710 11.84 2.61 -31.70
N GLY A 711 10.79 2.60 -30.87
CA GLY A 711 9.54 1.91 -31.18
C GLY A 711 8.76 2.55 -32.34
N CYS A 712 9.00 3.84 -32.60
CA CYS A 712 8.30 4.61 -33.64
C CYS A 712 9.24 5.25 -34.66
N HIS A 713 10.53 5.44 -34.36
CA HIS A 713 11.48 6.16 -35.20
C HIS A 713 12.72 5.31 -35.49
N GLN A 714 13.16 5.29 -36.76
CA GLN A 714 14.37 4.60 -37.19
C GLN A 714 15.10 5.42 -38.26
N LYS A 715 16.44 5.43 -38.22
CA LYS A 715 17.27 6.13 -39.21
C LYS A 715 17.03 5.58 -40.61
N GLY A 716 16.73 6.45 -41.57
CA GLY A 716 16.55 6.16 -42.99
C GLY A 716 15.26 5.41 -43.33
N ARG A 717 14.30 5.29 -42.40
CA ARG A 717 13.10 4.48 -42.58
C ARG A 717 11.90 5.00 -41.79
N GLU A 718 10.76 5.15 -42.48
CA GLU A 718 9.47 5.38 -41.81
C GLU A 718 8.96 4.11 -41.10
N LEU A 719 8.43 4.28 -39.88
CA LEU A 719 7.81 3.21 -39.08
C LEU A 719 6.42 3.65 -38.61
N GLY A 720 6.12 3.50 -37.31
CA GLY A 720 4.93 4.07 -36.67
C GLY A 720 5.00 5.59 -36.51
N GLY A 721 6.15 6.20 -36.77
CA GLY A 721 6.35 7.64 -36.90
C GLY A 721 7.30 7.98 -38.06
N PRO A 722 7.53 9.27 -38.33
CA PRO A 722 8.38 9.71 -39.44
C PRO A 722 9.85 9.33 -39.25
N ASP A 723 10.57 9.23 -40.37
CA ASP A 723 12.04 9.16 -40.39
C ASP A 723 12.63 10.47 -39.84
N LEU A 724 13.52 10.33 -38.85
CA LEU A 724 14.19 11.45 -38.17
C LEU A 724 15.58 11.74 -38.74
N THR A 725 15.99 11.07 -39.82
CA THR A 725 17.21 11.44 -40.57
C THR A 725 17.15 12.92 -40.93
N ASP A 726 18.26 13.62 -40.72
CA ASP A 726 18.38 15.07 -40.92
C ASP A 726 17.36 15.93 -40.16
N VAL A 727 16.69 15.42 -39.12
CA VAL A 727 15.72 16.22 -38.34
C VAL A 727 16.37 17.47 -37.73
N VAL A 728 17.64 17.35 -37.33
CA VAL A 728 18.46 18.46 -36.80
C VAL A 728 18.87 19.49 -37.86
N VAL A 729 18.64 19.17 -39.14
CA VAL A 729 18.80 20.12 -40.27
C VAL A 729 17.45 20.76 -40.60
N ARG A 730 16.36 20.00 -40.44
CA ARG A 730 14.99 20.45 -40.70
C ARG A 730 14.40 21.32 -39.58
N ARG A 731 14.91 21.22 -38.35
CA ARG A 731 14.41 21.91 -37.15
C ARG A 731 15.57 22.31 -36.24
N ASP A 732 15.42 23.45 -35.57
CA ASP A 732 16.37 23.89 -34.55
C ASP A 732 16.29 23.00 -33.29
N GLU A 733 17.40 22.91 -32.56
CA GLU A 733 17.51 22.03 -31.39
C GLU A 733 16.55 22.41 -30.26
N ALA A 734 16.21 23.70 -30.11
CA ALA A 734 15.27 24.15 -29.08
C ALA A 734 13.85 23.67 -29.40
N TRP A 735 13.46 23.69 -30.67
CA TRP A 735 12.19 23.13 -31.14
C TRP A 735 12.15 21.61 -30.96
N ILE A 736 13.23 20.89 -31.31
CA ILE A 736 13.31 19.42 -31.13
C ILE A 736 13.24 19.07 -29.64
N ALA A 737 13.97 19.78 -28.77
CA ALA A 737 13.94 19.57 -27.33
C ALA A 737 12.54 19.83 -26.77
N SER A 738 11.88 20.92 -27.19
CA SER A 738 10.50 21.22 -26.79
C SER A 738 9.52 20.13 -27.22
N TRP A 739 9.70 19.54 -28.40
CA TRP A 739 8.85 18.44 -28.89
C TRP A 739 9.05 17.15 -28.10
N ILE A 740 10.31 16.82 -27.74
CA ILE A 740 10.62 15.62 -26.94
C ILE A 740 10.11 15.75 -25.50
N VAL A 741 10.29 16.92 -24.87
CA VAL A 741 9.94 17.14 -23.46
C VAL A 741 8.45 17.41 -23.28
N ASN A 742 7.82 18.11 -24.23
CA ASN A 742 6.42 18.54 -24.13
C ASN A 742 5.69 18.44 -25.49
N PRO A 743 5.44 17.22 -26.01
CA PRO A 743 4.80 17.04 -27.30
C PRO A 743 3.36 17.58 -27.33
N GLU A 744 2.65 17.60 -26.20
CA GLU A 744 1.26 18.05 -26.13
C GLU A 744 1.07 19.52 -26.53
N ALA A 745 2.04 20.38 -26.20
CA ALA A 745 2.01 21.80 -26.53
C ALA A 745 2.16 22.09 -28.05
N LYS A 746 2.45 21.06 -28.84
CA LYS A 746 2.82 21.16 -30.26
C LYS A 746 1.82 20.44 -31.17
N TYR A 747 0.84 19.71 -30.63
CA TYR A 747 -0.12 18.92 -31.42
C TYR A 747 -0.95 19.74 -32.40
N GLU A 748 -1.24 21.00 -32.08
CA GLU A 748 -2.01 21.89 -32.95
C GLU A 748 -1.13 22.63 -33.97
N GLU A 749 0.20 22.46 -33.95
CA GLU A 749 1.05 22.98 -35.02
C GLU A 749 0.68 22.27 -36.35
N PRO A 750 0.43 23.00 -37.46
CA PRO A 750 -0.10 22.41 -38.69
C PRO A 750 0.69 21.20 -39.21
N TYR A 751 2.02 21.24 -39.08
CA TYR A 751 2.90 20.11 -39.45
C TYR A 751 2.68 18.89 -38.56
N ILE A 752 2.64 19.08 -37.23
CA ILE A 752 2.44 17.99 -36.28
C ILE A 752 1.06 17.37 -36.44
N LYS A 753 0.03 18.20 -36.66
CA LYS A 753 -1.32 17.74 -36.95
C LYS A 753 -1.37 16.85 -38.20
N ALA A 754 -0.70 17.26 -39.28
CA ALA A 754 -0.58 16.46 -40.50
C ALA A 754 0.19 15.13 -40.26
N MET A 755 1.21 15.13 -39.38
CA MET A 755 1.91 13.90 -39.01
C MET A 755 1.03 12.97 -38.15
N ILE A 756 0.26 13.51 -37.20
CA ILE A 756 -0.70 12.74 -36.41
C ILE A 756 -1.77 12.12 -37.31
N GLU A 757 -2.29 12.86 -38.28
CA GLU A 757 -3.25 12.36 -39.26
C GLU A 757 -2.64 11.26 -40.16
N ARG A 758 -1.37 11.42 -40.59
CA ARG A 758 -0.67 10.44 -41.44
C ARG A 758 -0.36 9.14 -40.72
N TYR A 759 0.17 9.20 -39.49
CA TYR A 759 0.63 8.02 -38.75
C TYR A 759 -0.42 7.44 -37.79
N GLY A 760 -1.54 8.14 -37.58
CA GLY A 760 -2.62 7.71 -36.70
C GLY A 760 -2.24 7.63 -35.21
N VAL A 761 -1.10 8.21 -34.84
CA VAL A 761 -0.55 8.19 -33.48
C VAL A 761 -0.04 9.57 -33.08
N LYS A 762 -0.29 9.96 -31.83
CA LYS A 762 0.33 11.14 -31.21
C LYS A 762 1.63 10.72 -30.53
N MET A 763 2.68 11.55 -30.61
CA MET A 763 3.90 11.30 -29.84
C MET A 763 3.56 11.36 -28.34
N PRO A 764 3.69 10.26 -27.58
CA PRO A 764 3.31 10.24 -26.17
C PRO A 764 4.29 11.07 -25.35
N LYS A 765 3.85 11.64 -24.22
CA LYS A 765 4.75 12.33 -23.29
C LYS A 765 5.59 11.30 -22.53
N GLN A 766 6.85 11.10 -22.94
CA GLN A 766 7.70 10.02 -22.40
C GLN A 766 8.44 10.37 -21.09
N GLY A 767 8.17 11.54 -20.50
CA GLY A 767 8.80 11.95 -19.23
C GLY A 767 10.30 12.28 -19.35
N VAL A 768 10.77 12.61 -20.56
CA VAL A 768 12.16 12.96 -20.85
C VAL A 768 12.48 14.33 -20.23
N SER A 769 13.56 14.42 -19.44
CA SER A 769 14.07 15.71 -18.93
C SER A 769 14.78 16.52 -20.02
N GLU A 770 14.94 17.83 -19.83
CA GLU A 770 15.70 18.67 -20.79
C GLU A 770 17.15 18.19 -21.01
N ALA A 771 17.80 17.67 -19.96
CA ALA A 771 19.15 17.12 -20.09
C ALA A 771 19.17 15.86 -20.96
N GLN A 772 18.20 14.96 -20.77
CA GLN A 772 18.05 13.75 -21.58
C GLN A 772 17.63 14.06 -23.02
N ALA A 773 16.82 15.10 -23.23
CA ALA A 773 16.48 15.58 -24.56
C ALA A 773 17.71 16.08 -25.31
N ARG A 774 18.65 16.76 -24.64
CA ARG A 774 19.94 17.15 -25.23
C ARG A 774 20.79 15.94 -25.63
N GLU A 775 20.86 14.91 -24.79
CA GLU A 775 21.56 13.66 -25.13
C GLU A 775 20.93 12.98 -26.35
N ILE A 776 19.60 12.89 -26.40
CA ILE A 776 18.86 12.35 -27.55
C ILE A 776 19.13 13.17 -28.82
N ILE A 777 19.13 14.49 -28.73
CA ILE A 777 19.48 15.37 -29.86
C ILE A 777 20.92 15.12 -30.31
N GLY A 778 21.85 14.93 -29.37
CA GLY A 778 23.22 14.52 -29.63
C GLY A 778 23.29 13.23 -30.45
N TYR A 779 22.48 12.23 -30.11
CA TYR A 779 22.35 11.01 -30.90
C TYR A 779 21.74 11.25 -32.29
N LEU A 780 20.66 12.05 -32.40
CA LEU A 780 20.03 12.40 -33.67
C LEU A 780 20.96 13.20 -34.60
N LYS A 781 21.96 13.91 -34.09
CA LYS A 781 23.00 14.55 -34.91
C LYS A 781 23.85 13.54 -35.68
N THR A 782 24.01 12.31 -35.15
CA THR A 782 24.68 11.22 -35.87
C THR A 782 23.81 10.62 -36.99
N TRP A 783 22.54 11.02 -37.07
CA TRP A 783 21.59 10.60 -38.12
C TRP A 783 21.59 11.56 -39.31
N ARG A 784 22.58 12.45 -39.40
CA ARG A 784 22.75 13.36 -40.52
C ARG A 784 23.28 12.64 -41.76
N SER A 785 22.75 12.97 -42.94
CA SER A 785 23.27 12.52 -44.23
C SER A 785 24.42 13.40 -44.71
N GLU A 786 25.39 12.83 -45.43
CA GLU A 786 26.60 13.54 -45.90
C GLU A 786 26.30 14.70 -46.88
N SER A 787 25.10 14.73 -47.47
CA SER A 787 24.65 15.74 -48.44
C SER A 787 23.87 16.91 -47.83
N ALA A 788 23.59 16.91 -46.52
CA ALA A 788 22.78 17.95 -45.88
C ALA A 788 23.62 19.18 -45.46
N PRO A 789 23.29 20.44 -45.84
CA PRO A 789 24.04 21.64 -45.45
C PRO A 789 23.80 22.04 -43.97
N VAL A 790 24.79 22.71 -43.35
CA VAL A 790 24.80 23.11 -41.92
C VAL A 790 23.83 24.28 -41.66
N ALA A 791 23.08 24.24 -40.55
CA ALA A 791 22.03 25.21 -40.19
C ALA A 791 22.49 26.69 -40.09
N GLU A 792 23.79 26.97 -39.88
CA GLU A 792 24.33 28.34 -39.86
C GLU A 792 24.55 28.97 -41.26
N GLY A 793 24.43 28.19 -42.35
CA GLY A 793 24.64 28.66 -43.73
C GLY A 793 23.41 28.61 -44.64
N ALA A 794 22.21 28.35 -44.08
CA ALA A 794 21.00 28.18 -44.87
C ALA A 794 20.59 29.49 -45.58
N SER A 795 20.37 29.43 -46.89
CA SER A 795 19.87 30.55 -47.70
C SER A 795 18.48 30.98 -47.22
N GLU A 796 18.08 32.22 -47.51
CA GLU A 796 16.76 32.72 -47.13
C GLU A 796 15.62 31.87 -47.68
N GLY A 797 15.80 31.33 -48.90
CA GLY A 797 14.87 30.37 -49.50
C GLY A 797 14.77 29.03 -48.77
N GLN A 798 15.89 28.52 -48.24
CA GLN A 798 15.90 27.31 -47.41
C GLN A 798 15.15 27.51 -46.10
N LYS A 799 15.35 28.66 -45.45
CA LYS A 799 14.66 29.02 -44.20
C LYS A 799 13.16 29.18 -44.42
N ALA A 800 12.76 29.87 -45.49
CA ALA A 800 11.35 30.07 -45.83
C ALA A 800 10.67 28.74 -46.26
N TYR A 801 11.35 27.87 -47.00
CA TYR A 801 10.86 26.53 -47.32
C TYR A 801 10.62 25.68 -46.06
N GLY A 802 11.58 25.67 -45.13
CA GLY A 802 11.47 24.94 -43.87
C GLY A 802 10.37 25.47 -42.93
N LYS A 803 9.95 26.72 -43.10
CA LYS A 803 8.93 27.36 -42.24
C LYS A 803 7.52 26.80 -42.48
N VAL A 804 7.09 26.67 -43.74
CA VAL A 804 5.74 26.15 -44.06
C VAL A 804 5.68 25.27 -45.31
N CYS A 805 6.47 25.56 -46.35
CA CYS A 805 6.33 24.90 -47.65
C CYS A 805 6.68 23.40 -47.58
N PHE A 806 7.66 23.05 -46.76
CA PHE A 806 8.07 21.67 -46.47
C PHE A 806 6.88 20.78 -46.06
N ALA A 807 5.92 21.30 -45.29
CA ALA A 807 4.82 20.52 -44.74
C ALA A 807 4.00 19.79 -45.82
N CYS A 808 3.89 20.38 -47.01
CA CYS A 808 3.21 19.75 -48.14
C CYS A 808 4.19 19.23 -49.19
N HIS A 809 5.24 19.99 -49.49
CA HIS A 809 6.13 19.69 -50.61
C HIS A 809 7.22 18.68 -50.31
N ASP A 810 7.51 18.31 -49.05
CA ASP A 810 8.49 17.26 -48.77
C ASP A 810 7.99 15.88 -49.22
N GLN A 811 6.77 15.55 -48.80
CA GLN A 811 6.18 14.22 -48.99
C GLN A 811 5.03 14.19 -50.02
N GLY A 812 4.70 15.34 -50.62
CA GLY A 812 3.67 15.47 -51.65
C GLY A 812 2.25 15.41 -51.10
N VAL A 813 2.06 15.92 -49.89
CA VAL A 813 0.76 15.97 -49.21
C VAL A 813 -0.21 16.81 -50.03
N ALA A 814 -1.49 16.42 -50.04
CA ALA A 814 -2.55 17.07 -50.81
C ALA A 814 -2.25 17.21 -52.32
N GLY A 815 -1.43 16.30 -52.87
CA GLY A 815 -1.05 16.28 -54.29
C GLY A 815 0.03 17.31 -54.67
N ALA A 816 0.75 17.86 -53.69
CA ALA A 816 1.85 18.78 -53.94
C ALA A 816 3.01 18.09 -54.69
N PRO A 817 3.70 18.78 -55.62
CA PRO A 817 4.90 18.23 -56.25
C PRO A 817 6.02 18.12 -55.20
N LYS A 818 6.57 16.91 -55.07
CA LYS A 818 7.61 16.60 -54.07
C LYS A 818 8.91 17.35 -54.36
N PHE A 819 9.54 17.87 -53.32
CA PHE A 819 10.80 18.58 -53.39
C PHE A 819 11.89 17.69 -54.00
N GLY A 820 12.62 18.20 -55.00
CA GLY A 820 13.64 17.43 -55.72
C GLY A 820 13.11 16.39 -56.74
N ASP A 821 11.80 16.17 -56.84
CA ASP A 821 11.24 15.17 -57.77
C ASP A 821 11.07 15.72 -59.20
N LYS A 822 12.08 15.50 -60.03
CA LYS A 822 12.12 16.00 -61.42
C LYS A 822 10.91 15.57 -62.27
N ALA A 823 10.32 14.40 -62.00
CA ALA A 823 9.16 13.91 -62.76
C ALA A 823 7.89 14.71 -62.42
N LEU A 824 7.71 15.06 -61.15
CA LEU A 824 6.58 15.89 -60.71
C LEU A 824 6.75 17.36 -61.10
N TRP A 825 7.97 17.88 -61.13
CA TRP A 825 8.23 19.28 -61.49
C TRP A 825 8.33 19.53 -63.00
N GLY A 826 8.70 18.53 -63.81
CA GLY A 826 8.89 18.64 -65.25
C GLY A 826 7.77 19.37 -66.02
N PRO A 827 6.48 19.00 -65.84
CA PRO A 827 5.36 19.68 -66.52
C PRO A 827 5.08 21.12 -66.04
N ARG A 828 5.67 21.54 -64.93
CA ARG A 828 5.43 22.85 -64.30
C ARG A 828 6.49 23.88 -64.69
N LEU A 829 7.72 23.43 -64.97
CA LEU A 829 8.83 24.30 -65.36
C LEU A 829 8.53 25.19 -66.59
N PRO A 830 7.89 24.70 -67.67
CA PRO A 830 7.58 25.53 -68.84
C PRO A 830 6.56 26.64 -68.61
N GLN A 831 5.82 26.63 -67.49
CA GLN A 831 4.83 27.67 -67.17
C GLN A 831 5.50 29.01 -66.78
N GLY A 832 6.80 28.99 -66.47
CA GLY A 832 7.58 30.15 -66.08
C GLY A 832 7.46 30.50 -64.59
N GLU A 833 8.52 31.08 -64.03
CA GLU A 833 8.60 31.41 -62.60
C GLU A 833 7.54 32.42 -62.16
N ALA A 834 7.17 33.38 -63.02
CA ALA A 834 6.13 34.35 -62.71
C ALA A 834 4.77 33.68 -62.43
N THR A 835 4.38 32.71 -63.26
CA THR A 835 3.14 31.95 -63.12
C THR A 835 3.17 31.07 -61.87
N LEU A 836 4.30 30.40 -61.62
CA LEU A 836 4.47 29.56 -60.42
C LEU A 836 4.43 30.40 -59.14
N PHE A 837 5.01 31.60 -59.17
CA PHE A 837 4.98 32.49 -58.02
C PHE A 837 3.59 33.08 -57.78
N GLN A 838 2.85 33.39 -58.84
CA GLN A 838 1.45 33.79 -58.72
C GLN A 838 0.60 32.69 -58.07
N HIS A 839 0.80 31.43 -58.46
CA HIS A 839 0.19 30.30 -57.77
C HIS A 839 0.58 30.23 -56.29
N VAL A 840 1.84 30.54 -55.92
CA VAL A 840 2.26 30.61 -54.50
C VAL A 840 1.49 31.70 -53.76
N LEU A 841 1.35 32.89 -54.33
CA LEU A 841 0.68 34.02 -53.66
C LEU A 841 -0.84 33.82 -53.53
N GLU A 842 -1.50 33.44 -54.61
CA GLU A 842 -2.97 33.35 -54.70
C GLU A 842 -3.50 31.98 -54.29
N GLY A 843 -2.63 30.97 -54.22
CA GLY A 843 -3.00 29.58 -54.07
C GLY A 843 -3.28 28.92 -55.42
N TYR A 844 -3.39 27.59 -55.41
CA TYR A 844 -3.62 26.80 -56.61
C TYR A 844 -4.56 25.64 -56.33
N LYS A 845 -5.50 25.40 -57.25
CA LYS A 845 -6.38 24.23 -57.21
C LYS A 845 -6.38 23.53 -58.57
N GLY A 846 -5.59 22.47 -58.68
CA GLY A 846 -5.50 21.63 -59.86
C GLY A 846 -6.34 20.35 -59.74
N GLN A 847 -6.32 19.52 -60.78
CA GLN A 847 -7.08 18.26 -60.83
C GLN A 847 -6.71 17.26 -59.73
N VAL A 848 -5.45 17.27 -59.29
CA VAL A 848 -4.91 16.32 -58.31
C VAL A 848 -4.27 16.99 -57.09
N GLY A 849 -4.19 18.33 -57.06
CA GLY A 849 -3.46 19.04 -56.01
C GLY A 849 -4.07 20.36 -55.58
N PHE A 850 -3.98 20.66 -54.29
CA PHE A 850 -4.40 21.93 -53.69
C PHE A 850 -3.23 22.59 -52.97
N MET A 851 -3.06 23.89 -53.19
CA MET A 851 -2.11 24.74 -52.48
C MET A 851 -2.85 25.97 -51.96
N PRO A 852 -2.81 26.25 -50.64
CA PRO A 852 -3.44 27.45 -50.08
C PRO A 852 -2.72 28.73 -50.54
N PRO A 853 -3.39 29.89 -50.49
CA PRO A 853 -2.75 31.18 -50.72
C PRO A 853 -1.51 31.36 -49.83
N ARG A 854 -0.49 32.03 -50.39
CA ARG A 854 0.83 32.26 -49.79
C ARG A 854 1.56 30.98 -49.34
N GLY A 855 1.23 29.83 -49.93
CA GLY A 855 1.74 28.52 -49.51
C GLY A 855 1.40 28.16 -48.05
N GLY A 856 0.40 28.83 -47.46
CA GLY A 856 0.03 28.71 -46.06
C GLY A 856 0.87 29.56 -45.09
N CYS A 857 1.83 30.36 -45.57
CA CYS A 857 2.61 31.27 -44.73
C CYS A 857 1.89 32.61 -44.56
N GLY A 858 1.14 32.78 -43.48
CA GLY A 858 0.46 34.05 -43.18
C GLY A 858 1.40 35.22 -42.87
N ASP A 859 2.64 34.94 -42.46
CA ASP A 859 3.60 35.93 -41.95
C ASP A 859 4.93 35.98 -42.75
N CYS A 860 5.03 35.30 -43.89
CA CYS A 860 6.18 35.42 -44.81
C CYS A 860 6.04 36.67 -45.70
N THR A 861 7.15 37.33 -46.02
CA THR A 861 7.18 38.37 -47.07
C THR A 861 7.11 37.74 -48.46
N ASP A 862 6.74 38.52 -49.47
CA ASP A 862 6.72 38.04 -50.86
C ASP A 862 8.13 37.62 -51.32
N ASP A 863 9.17 38.33 -50.90
CA ASP A 863 10.56 37.98 -51.18
C ASP A 863 10.96 36.63 -50.55
N GLN A 864 10.51 36.34 -49.34
CA GLN A 864 10.75 35.04 -48.68
C GLN A 864 10.03 33.91 -49.38
N LEU A 865 8.78 34.12 -49.81
CA LEU A 865 8.03 33.13 -50.59
C LEU A 865 8.65 32.89 -51.96
N LYS A 866 9.16 33.96 -52.60
CA LYS A 866 9.84 33.88 -53.88
C LYS A 866 11.16 33.11 -53.75
N ALA A 867 11.96 33.42 -52.73
CA ALA A 867 13.18 32.71 -52.42
C ALA A 867 12.93 31.22 -52.11
N ALA A 868 11.84 30.90 -51.41
CA ALA A 868 11.45 29.51 -51.16
C ALA A 868 11.08 28.78 -52.46
N MET A 869 10.29 29.41 -53.34
CA MET A 869 9.96 28.85 -54.65
C MET A 869 11.22 28.63 -55.51
N GLU A 870 12.09 29.63 -55.60
CA GLU A 870 13.35 29.54 -56.36
C GLU A 870 14.27 28.44 -55.80
N TYR A 871 14.35 28.32 -54.47
CA TYR A 871 15.07 27.23 -53.82
C TYR A 871 14.53 25.86 -54.25
N MET A 872 13.21 25.66 -54.23
CA MET A 872 12.60 24.41 -54.66
C MET A 872 12.83 24.12 -56.15
N LEU A 873 12.72 25.14 -57.01
CA LEU A 873 13.01 25.01 -58.44
C LEU A 873 14.48 24.70 -58.71
N SER A 874 15.42 25.25 -57.91
CA SER A 874 16.86 24.98 -58.06
C SER A 874 17.22 23.51 -57.85
N GLN A 875 16.42 22.75 -57.11
CA GLN A 875 16.67 21.33 -56.87
C GLN A 875 16.22 20.41 -58.01
N VAL A 876 15.44 20.94 -58.96
CA VAL A 876 14.83 20.15 -60.03
C VAL A 876 15.20 20.62 -61.44
N LYS A 877 15.81 21.80 -61.55
CA LYS A 877 16.41 22.31 -62.79
C LYS A 877 17.62 21.48 -63.24
#